data_AF-A0AAU3H7Q0-F1
#
_entry.id   AF-A0AAU3H7Q0-F1
#
_cell.length_a   1.000
_cell.length_b   1.000
_cell.length_c   1.000
_cell.angle_alpha   90.00
_cell.angle_beta   90.00
_cell.angle_gamma   90.00
#
_symmetry.space_group_name_H-M   'P 1'
#
loop_
_entity.id
_entity.type
_entity.pdbx_description
1 polymer ?
#
loop_
_entity_poly.entity_id
_entity_poly.type
_entity_poly.pdbx_seq_one_letter_code
_entity_poly.pdbx_strand_id
1 'polypeptide(L)'
;MVAAQETTLQRLLEGTRQYLVPLYQRTYSWTELQFARMWDDVCQLARDRADHPDATHFIGSLVLAPSPAMGPVGLAEYLVVDGQQRLTTLTILLCAIRDHRAEHESEKHRLRLDQQYLTNPFEEQRWLKLVPTQADRDAYVACVRSTPQAGADNAVGRAYRFFAKALEALGTAEEPIAVEQIESAVITGLALVAITAKPGDNVYRIFESLNNTGLTLTQADLLRNYIFMRLPNRGQAVYEALWLPLQQRFTPTELVLLFWLDLVHRDPKVKQTDTYASQQVRLEKLRTEADVEAEVQRFSRLGALLRVILHPAEEHDPAVRQRLERLSAWGTTTVYPVLLHLLDRRDRGTATSEQIAAAMLYLESFFVRRLLIGRSTMNINRILLAVVTEMDRDVPVHEAVRRYLSTGRKHWATDASLRALVRTIPFYLNGRASQRNLVLRWLEESHGSKEPVALEKLTIEHVLPQTLGDEWRQMLAADLDADETPDEAHDALVHTLGNLTLTGYNSELSNKPFAAKRTALAKSGVRLSRDIADRQRWGRSEILARADALVDRIVTIWPGPTEESGNQSDVPWDVLAKALAELPAGSWTTYGDLAALIGTAPQPVGNRLANHPTLNAHRVLQAGGVVAGNFKWLEPGRTDDPRDVLRGEGVTFDRNGRADPAQRLTVEELAQLAGVTPPDLPEPRPRATGAVDRAARFMEQLTASQGPTVATAVAVVLDAWTTMGGMLGYGDGDETSCFLLARGKEHEYGNIWPVALYPSGKCEVVFQHLSIRTPFDAVALREELRQRLNQLPGVQIAAARLTLRPGFPLAVLADADAREALLDHLRWFYDQAQVPATDELLVD
;
A
#
# COMPACT_ATOMS: atom_id res chain seq x y z
N MET A 1 3.31 -27.69 32.23
CA MET A 1 4.15 -26.87 33.15
C MET A 1 5.58 -27.34 32.97
N VAL A 2 6.41 -26.49 32.37
CA VAL A 2 7.76 -26.83 31.91
C VAL A 2 8.71 -26.99 33.09
N ALA A 3 9.67 -27.92 33.00
CA ALA A 3 10.73 -28.06 34.01
C ALA A 3 11.99 -27.35 33.51
N ALA A 4 12.47 -26.35 34.25
CA ALA A 4 13.74 -25.68 33.97
C ALA A 4 14.78 -26.11 35.02
N GLN A 5 15.93 -26.60 34.56
CA GLN A 5 17.00 -27.07 35.43
C GLN A 5 18.35 -26.57 34.91
N GLU A 6 19.16 -26.01 35.79
CA GLU A 6 20.56 -25.72 35.51
C GLU A 6 21.36 -27.02 35.38
N THR A 7 22.15 -27.13 34.32
CA THR A 7 22.92 -28.32 33.98
C THR A 7 24.23 -27.94 33.30
N THR A 8 25.09 -28.93 33.07
CA THR A 8 26.34 -28.80 32.32
C THR A 8 26.30 -29.68 31.08
N LEU A 9 27.25 -29.53 30.17
CA LEU A 9 27.34 -30.39 29.00
C LEU A 9 27.54 -31.86 29.40
N GLN A 10 28.29 -32.11 30.48
CA GLN A 10 28.44 -33.43 31.09
C GLN A 10 27.09 -34.05 31.43
N ARG A 11 26.32 -33.42 32.32
CA ARG A 11 25.02 -33.95 32.79
C ARG A 11 23.99 -34.06 31.68
N LEU A 12 24.11 -33.22 30.64
CA LEU A 12 23.26 -33.27 29.46
C LEU A 12 23.56 -34.52 28.62
N LEU A 13 24.82 -34.74 28.25
CA LEU A 13 25.21 -35.78 27.28
C LEU A 13 25.43 -37.17 27.89
N GLU A 14 25.78 -37.28 29.17
CA GLU A 14 25.97 -38.58 29.85
C GLU A 14 24.70 -39.46 29.89
N GLY A 15 24.89 -40.78 30.03
CA GLY A 15 23.83 -41.78 30.15
C GLY A 15 23.35 -42.33 28.81
N THR A 16 22.18 -42.95 28.74
CA THR A 16 21.59 -43.48 27.49
C THR A 16 20.52 -42.51 27.00
N ARG A 17 20.95 -41.49 26.24
CA ARG A 17 20.10 -40.39 25.75
C ARG A 17 20.42 -40.04 24.31
N GLN A 18 19.43 -39.54 23.57
CA GLN A 18 19.61 -39.01 22.22
C GLN A 18 18.90 -37.67 22.06
N TYR A 19 19.59 -36.71 21.45
CA TYR A 19 19.10 -35.38 21.11
C TYR A 19 18.88 -35.31 19.60
N LEU A 20 17.63 -35.32 19.17
CA LEU A 20 17.26 -35.24 17.77
C LEU A 20 16.93 -33.80 17.41
N VAL A 21 17.70 -33.20 16.50
CA VAL A 21 17.34 -31.94 15.87
C VAL A 21 16.25 -32.21 14.83
N PRO A 22 15.02 -31.72 15.02
CA PRO A 22 13.91 -32.01 14.12
C PRO A 22 14.14 -31.43 12.72
N LEU A 23 13.52 -32.04 11.71
CA LEU A 23 13.63 -31.63 10.30
C LEU A 23 13.28 -30.17 10.04
N TYR A 24 12.38 -29.64 10.86
CA TYR A 24 11.95 -28.27 10.71
C TYR A 24 12.96 -27.26 11.25
N GLN A 25 13.95 -27.67 12.04
CA GLN A 25 14.97 -26.72 12.46
C GLN A 25 15.84 -26.28 11.27
N ARG A 26 16.39 -25.06 11.34
CA ARG A 26 17.35 -24.61 10.33
C ARG A 26 18.64 -25.45 10.39
N THR A 27 19.29 -25.58 9.26
CA THR A 27 20.63 -26.20 9.16
C THR A 27 21.65 -25.44 9.99
N TYR A 28 22.80 -26.04 10.22
CA TYR A 28 23.91 -25.40 10.93
C TYR A 28 24.37 -24.14 10.19
N SER A 29 24.38 -23.01 10.89
CA SER A 29 24.52 -21.68 10.29
C SER A 29 25.39 -20.70 11.11
N TRP A 30 26.05 -21.16 12.17
CA TRP A 30 27.05 -20.35 12.85
C TRP A 30 28.26 -20.11 11.92
N THR A 31 28.84 -18.92 12.04
CA THR A 31 30.01 -18.47 11.29
C THR A 31 31.19 -18.27 12.24
N GLU A 32 32.35 -17.94 11.68
CA GLU A 32 33.59 -17.71 12.42
C GLU A 32 33.44 -16.68 13.54
N LEU A 33 32.56 -15.69 13.40
CA LEU A 33 32.27 -14.73 14.47
C LEU A 33 31.68 -15.42 15.72
N GLN A 34 30.76 -16.37 15.55
CA GLN A 34 30.21 -17.11 16.69
C GLN A 34 31.20 -18.14 17.23
N PHE A 35 32.03 -18.74 16.37
CA PHE A 35 33.06 -19.69 16.81
C PHE A 35 34.11 -19.00 17.67
N ALA A 36 34.62 -17.85 17.22
CA ALA A 36 35.58 -17.03 17.95
C ALA A 36 35.04 -16.61 19.32
N ARG A 37 33.82 -16.09 19.38
CA ARG A 37 33.18 -15.73 20.67
C ARG A 37 33.06 -16.92 21.62
N MET A 38 32.61 -18.08 21.12
CA MET A 38 32.53 -19.28 21.95
C MET A 38 33.92 -19.74 22.42
N TRP A 39 34.93 -19.64 21.56
CA TRP A 39 36.29 -20.01 21.90
C TRP A 39 36.89 -19.07 22.96
N ASP A 40 36.72 -17.75 22.79
CA ASP A 40 37.16 -16.74 23.74
C ASP A 40 36.53 -16.96 25.13
N ASP A 41 35.22 -17.24 25.17
CA ASP A 41 34.49 -17.57 26.39
C ASP A 41 35.04 -18.83 27.07
N VAL A 42 35.35 -19.88 26.29
CA VAL A 42 35.92 -21.14 26.81
C VAL A 42 37.35 -20.94 27.32
N CYS A 43 38.19 -20.18 26.60
CA CYS A 43 39.55 -19.86 27.03
C CYS A 43 39.53 -19.01 28.30
N GLN A 44 38.66 -18.00 28.37
CA GLN A 44 38.51 -17.19 29.58
C GLN A 44 38.08 -18.05 30.76
N LEU A 45 37.08 -18.91 30.57
CA LEU A 45 36.64 -19.83 31.61
C LEU A 45 37.76 -20.80 32.04
N ALA A 46 38.58 -21.29 31.11
CA ALA A 46 39.71 -22.17 31.43
C ALA A 46 40.76 -21.44 32.29
N ARG A 47 41.01 -20.15 32.04
CA ARG A 47 41.88 -19.30 32.87
C ARG A 47 41.27 -19.07 34.25
N ASP A 48 40.00 -18.70 34.31
CA ASP A 48 39.30 -18.46 35.57
C ASP A 48 39.28 -19.73 36.45
N ARG A 49 39.13 -20.91 35.83
CA ARG A 49 39.15 -22.21 36.51
C ARG A 49 40.54 -22.63 37.01
N ALA A 50 41.61 -21.99 36.56
CA ALA A 50 42.94 -22.21 37.12
C ALA A 50 43.02 -21.68 38.57
N ASP A 51 42.41 -20.52 38.83
CA ASP A 51 42.37 -19.89 40.15
C ASP A 51 41.12 -20.29 40.95
N HIS A 52 40.01 -20.57 40.26
CA HIS A 52 38.70 -20.87 40.83
C HIS A 52 38.10 -22.13 40.19
N PRO A 53 38.45 -23.34 40.67
CA PRO A 53 38.06 -24.62 40.04
C PRO A 53 36.55 -24.83 39.83
N ASP A 54 35.70 -24.16 40.62
CA ASP A 54 34.24 -24.23 40.53
C ASP A 54 33.62 -23.11 39.66
N ALA A 55 34.45 -22.26 39.02
CA ALA A 55 33.97 -21.21 38.13
C ALA A 55 33.18 -21.82 36.96
N THR A 56 32.04 -21.21 36.67
CA THR A 56 31.14 -21.60 35.57
C THR A 56 30.85 -20.42 34.66
N HIS A 57 30.60 -20.70 33.38
CA HIS A 57 30.18 -19.69 32.40
C HIS A 57 28.81 -20.05 31.84
N PHE A 58 27.86 -19.12 31.95
CA PHE A 58 26.52 -19.33 31.42
C PHE A 58 26.50 -19.11 29.90
N ILE A 59 26.23 -20.17 29.16
CA ILE A 59 26.21 -20.14 27.69
C ILE A 59 24.81 -20.02 27.10
N GLY A 60 23.75 -20.09 27.92
CA GLY A 60 22.36 -19.93 27.50
C GLY A 60 21.45 -21.11 27.86
N SER A 61 20.24 -21.12 27.29
CA SER A 61 19.25 -22.20 27.49
C SER A 61 19.23 -23.21 26.34
N LEU A 62 18.75 -24.41 26.64
CA LEU A 62 18.45 -25.49 25.69
C LEU A 62 17.01 -25.93 25.93
N VAL A 63 16.17 -25.94 24.89
CA VAL A 63 14.76 -26.33 25.01
C VAL A 63 14.58 -27.71 24.43
N LEU A 64 14.03 -28.61 25.22
CA LEU A 64 13.87 -30.02 24.91
C LEU A 64 12.41 -30.42 25.00
N ALA A 65 11.97 -31.28 24.09
CA ALA A 65 10.68 -31.95 24.18
C ALA A 65 10.89 -33.47 24.13
N PRO A 66 10.19 -34.27 24.96
CA PRO A 66 10.26 -35.73 24.85
C PRO A 66 9.78 -36.17 23.47
N SER A 67 10.49 -37.11 22.85
CA SER A 67 10.08 -37.66 21.56
C SER A 67 8.75 -38.43 21.69
N PRO A 68 7.81 -38.32 20.73
CA PRO A 68 6.59 -39.12 20.69
C PRO A 68 6.86 -40.62 20.49
N ALA A 69 8.01 -40.97 19.92
CA ALA A 69 8.41 -42.35 19.73
C ALA A 69 8.81 -42.95 21.09
N MET A 70 8.13 -44.03 21.50
CA MET A 70 8.65 -44.90 22.55
C MET A 70 10.01 -45.41 22.07
N GLY A 71 11.10 -44.83 22.59
CA GLY A 71 12.43 -45.36 22.37
C GLY A 71 12.50 -46.83 22.82
N PRO A 72 13.50 -47.60 22.37
CA PRO A 72 13.80 -48.88 22.99
C PRO A 72 13.88 -48.72 24.51
N VAL A 73 13.44 -49.74 25.27
CA VAL A 73 13.47 -49.72 26.74
C VAL A 73 14.87 -49.32 27.22
N GLY A 74 15.02 -48.10 27.75
CA GLY A 74 16.29 -47.59 28.30
C GLY A 74 16.91 -46.39 27.58
N LEU A 75 16.49 -46.01 26.36
CA LEU A 75 17.01 -44.83 25.66
C LEU A 75 16.01 -43.67 25.69
N ALA A 76 16.35 -42.59 26.41
CA ALA A 76 15.53 -41.37 26.43
C ALA A 76 15.85 -40.46 25.23
N GLU A 77 14.89 -40.28 24.34
CA GLU A 77 15.01 -39.42 23.15
C GLU A 77 14.33 -38.07 23.37
N TYR A 78 15.06 -36.99 23.05
CA TYR A 78 14.62 -35.61 23.19
C TYR A 78 14.73 -34.88 21.85
N LEU A 79 13.65 -34.23 21.43
CA LEU A 79 13.67 -33.27 20.34
C LEU A 79 14.31 -31.96 20.81
N VAL A 80 15.30 -31.46 20.07
CA VAL A 80 15.93 -30.16 20.33
C VAL A 80 15.09 -29.07 19.69
N VAL A 81 14.36 -28.34 20.52
CA VAL A 81 13.40 -27.30 20.11
C VAL A 81 14.09 -25.95 19.94
N ASP A 82 15.05 -25.63 20.81
CA ASP A 82 15.90 -24.45 20.71
C ASP A 82 17.27 -24.72 21.36
N GLY A 83 18.30 -23.96 20.99
CA GLY A 83 19.69 -24.17 21.37
C GLY A 83 20.44 -25.15 20.46
N GLN A 84 19.83 -25.56 19.35
CA GLN A 84 20.40 -26.55 18.41
C GLN A 84 21.77 -26.16 17.84
N GLN A 85 21.98 -24.90 17.49
CA GLN A 85 23.25 -24.43 16.92
C GLN A 85 24.36 -24.51 17.97
N ARG A 86 24.07 -24.10 19.20
CA ARG A 86 25.01 -24.14 20.33
C ARG A 86 25.39 -25.58 20.68
N LEU A 87 24.39 -26.46 20.83
CA LEU A 87 24.63 -27.87 21.14
C LEU A 87 25.46 -28.54 20.03
N THR A 88 25.13 -28.28 18.76
CA THR A 88 25.90 -28.78 17.62
C THR A 88 27.35 -28.29 17.68
N THR A 89 27.59 -26.99 17.85
CA THR A 89 28.95 -26.42 17.96
C THR A 89 29.74 -27.02 19.11
N LEU A 90 29.14 -27.17 20.30
CA LEU A 90 29.81 -27.76 21.46
C LEU A 90 30.19 -29.22 21.22
N THR A 91 29.32 -30.01 20.56
CA THR A 91 29.69 -31.38 20.21
C THR A 91 30.76 -31.47 19.12
N ILE A 92 30.81 -30.51 18.19
CA ILE A 92 31.90 -30.41 17.20
C ILE A 92 33.23 -30.05 17.89
N LEU A 93 33.20 -29.11 18.84
CA LEU A 93 34.37 -28.78 19.67
C LEU A 93 34.84 -30.00 20.47
N LEU A 94 33.93 -30.81 21.05
CA LEU A 94 34.29 -32.08 21.69
C LEU A 94 34.94 -33.07 20.72
N CYS A 95 34.51 -33.13 19.46
CA CYS A 95 35.18 -33.95 18.44
C CYS A 95 36.61 -33.45 18.21
N ALA A 96 36.81 -32.14 18.07
CA ALA A 96 38.14 -31.55 17.86
C ALA A 96 39.07 -31.79 19.07
N ILE A 97 38.57 -31.61 20.30
CA ILE A 97 39.32 -31.91 21.54
C ILE A 97 39.70 -33.39 21.57
N ARG A 98 38.75 -34.28 21.27
CA ARG A 98 38.99 -35.73 21.22
C ARG A 98 40.10 -36.08 20.25
N ASP A 99 40.03 -35.56 19.02
CA ASP A 99 40.99 -35.88 17.98
C ASP A 99 42.38 -35.33 18.33
N HIS A 100 42.46 -34.09 18.82
CA HIS A 100 43.71 -33.50 19.27
C HIS A 100 44.38 -34.29 20.40
N ARG A 101 43.64 -34.65 21.47
CA ARG A 101 44.19 -35.42 22.60
C ARG A 101 44.53 -36.86 22.24
N ALA A 102 43.77 -37.49 21.34
CA ALA A 102 44.07 -38.82 20.85
C ALA A 102 45.39 -38.86 20.08
N GLU A 103 45.64 -37.83 19.25
CA GLU A 103 46.85 -37.71 18.45
C GLU A 103 48.09 -37.33 19.28
N HIS A 104 47.95 -36.42 20.26
CA HIS A 104 49.09 -35.85 20.98
C HIS A 104 49.39 -36.52 22.33
N GLU A 105 48.43 -37.24 22.93
CA GLU A 105 48.59 -37.84 24.26
C GLU A 105 48.32 -39.34 24.28
N SER A 106 47.09 -39.77 24.01
CA SER A 106 46.70 -41.20 24.08
C SER A 106 45.37 -41.49 23.41
N GLU A 107 45.31 -42.59 22.66
CA GLU A 107 44.09 -43.11 22.04
C GLU A 107 42.95 -43.39 23.05
N LYS A 108 43.27 -43.55 24.34
CA LYS A 108 42.27 -43.68 25.42
C LYS A 108 41.30 -42.49 25.47
N HIS A 109 41.73 -41.29 25.09
CA HIS A 109 40.87 -40.10 25.06
C HIS A 109 39.76 -40.24 24.00
N ARG A 110 40.05 -40.88 22.86
CA ARG A 110 39.05 -41.19 21.83
C ARG A 110 37.95 -42.06 22.40
N LEU A 111 38.32 -43.21 22.95
CA LEU A 111 37.37 -44.16 23.52
C LEU A 111 36.49 -43.52 24.61
N ARG A 112 37.08 -42.76 25.52
CA ARG A 112 36.35 -42.11 26.63
C ARG A 112 35.34 -41.09 26.13
N LEU A 113 35.76 -40.15 25.28
CA LEU A 113 34.89 -39.06 24.82
C LEU A 113 33.79 -39.58 23.87
N ASP A 114 34.11 -40.59 23.04
CA ASP A 114 33.12 -41.25 22.19
C ASP A 114 32.04 -41.93 23.02
N GLN A 115 32.41 -42.75 24.01
CA GLN A 115 31.44 -43.51 24.80
C GLN A 115 30.64 -42.65 25.80
N GLN A 116 31.24 -41.58 26.33
CA GLN A 116 30.58 -40.75 27.34
C GLN A 116 29.70 -39.66 26.72
N TYR A 117 30.12 -39.02 25.62
CA TYR A 117 29.53 -37.75 25.18
C TYR A 117 29.09 -37.71 23.70
N LEU A 118 29.72 -38.48 22.80
CA LEU A 118 29.43 -38.38 21.36
C LEU A 118 28.56 -39.52 20.82
N THR A 119 28.65 -40.70 21.42
CA THR A 119 27.95 -41.92 20.94
C THR A 119 27.20 -42.66 22.05
N ASN A 120 26.20 -43.45 21.66
CA ASN A 120 25.53 -44.46 22.47
C ASN A 120 26.08 -45.84 22.03
N PRO A 121 27.13 -46.38 22.68
CA PRO A 121 27.87 -47.52 22.17
C PRO A 121 27.06 -48.83 22.11
N PHE A 122 25.96 -48.91 22.83
CA PHE A 122 25.09 -50.10 22.91
C PHE A 122 23.83 -50.00 22.03
N GLU A 123 23.69 -48.95 21.22
CA GLU A 123 22.49 -48.68 20.41
C GLU A 123 22.85 -48.59 18.92
N GLU A 124 22.81 -49.71 18.18
CA GLU A 124 23.29 -49.77 16.78
C GLU A 124 22.54 -48.79 15.84
N GLN A 125 21.23 -48.67 15.99
CA GLN A 125 20.40 -47.80 15.15
C GLN A 125 20.38 -46.34 15.62
N ARG A 126 20.73 -46.08 16.89
CA ARG A 126 20.65 -44.76 17.54
C ARG A 126 21.99 -44.38 18.22
N TRP A 127 23.07 -44.72 17.54
CA TRP A 127 24.43 -44.61 18.04
C TRP A 127 24.91 -43.16 18.22
N LEU A 128 24.28 -42.17 17.60
CA LEU A 128 24.63 -40.76 17.80
C LEU A 128 23.95 -40.17 19.03
N LYS A 129 24.71 -39.40 19.83
CA LYS A 129 24.16 -38.61 20.94
C LYS A 129 23.35 -37.41 20.46
N LEU A 130 23.86 -36.71 19.46
CA LEU A 130 23.18 -35.61 18.79
C LEU A 130 22.98 -36.01 17.32
N VAL A 131 21.73 -35.95 16.87
CA VAL A 131 21.36 -36.18 15.47
C VAL A 131 20.99 -34.82 14.88
N PRO A 132 21.87 -34.16 14.10
CA PRO A 132 21.56 -32.88 13.49
C PRO A 132 20.58 -33.04 12.31
N THR A 133 20.24 -31.91 11.68
CA THR A 133 19.42 -31.91 10.45
C THR A 133 20.06 -32.75 9.34
N GLN A 134 19.27 -33.23 8.38
CA GLN A 134 19.77 -34.08 7.30
C GLN A 134 20.89 -33.46 6.48
N ALA A 135 20.79 -32.16 6.20
CA ALA A 135 21.80 -31.45 5.41
C ALA A 135 23.18 -31.43 6.11
N ASP A 136 23.19 -31.48 7.44
CA ASP A 136 24.41 -31.41 8.25
C ASP A 136 24.91 -32.81 8.68
N ARG A 137 24.06 -33.84 8.54
CA ARG A 137 24.28 -35.15 9.16
C ARG A 137 25.53 -35.85 8.68
N ASP A 138 25.78 -35.85 7.37
CA ASP A 138 26.95 -36.54 6.82
C ASP A 138 28.25 -35.87 7.28
N ALA A 139 28.30 -34.54 7.24
CA ALA A 139 29.44 -33.77 7.72
C ALA A 139 29.66 -33.92 9.23
N TYR A 140 28.58 -33.99 10.01
CA TYR A 140 28.63 -34.23 11.45
C TYR A 140 29.11 -35.65 11.77
N VAL A 141 28.57 -36.66 11.11
CA VAL A 141 29.01 -38.06 11.24
C VAL A 141 30.49 -38.19 10.87
N ALA A 142 30.96 -37.47 9.86
CA ALA A 142 32.37 -37.45 9.49
C ALA A 142 33.26 -36.94 10.64
N CYS A 143 32.83 -35.91 11.37
CA CYS A 143 33.51 -35.41 12.57
C CYS A 143 33.45 -36.43 13.72
N VAL A 144 32.27 -36.99 14.01
CA VAL A 144 32.12 -38.00 15.08
C VAL A 144 32.92 -39.27 14.79
N ARG A 145 33.05 -39.68 13.52
CA ARG A 145 33.86 -40.86 13.15
C ARG A 145 35.34 -40.55 12.89
N SER A 146 35.76 -39.28 13.00
CA SER A 146 37.13 -38.86 12.67
C SER A 146 37.58 -39.30 11.27
N THR A 147 36.67 -39.27 10.30
CA THR A 147 36.98 -39.64 8.90
C THR A 147 37.74 -38.52 8.18
N PRO A 148 38.40 -38.77 7.04
CA PRO A 148 39.04 -37.72 6.24
C PRO A 148 38.09 -36.62 5.75
N GLN A 149 36.78 -36.88 5.75
CA GLN A 149 35.74 -35.90 5.41
C GLN A 149 35.42 -34.94 6.59
N ALA A 150 35.96 -35.19 7.79
CA ALA A 150 35.92 -34.24 8.89
C ALA A 150 36.65 -32.97 8.45
N GLY A 151 35.98 -31.82 8.55
CA GLY A 151 36.53 -30.58 8.02
C GLY A 151 36.40 -30.41 6.50
N ALA A 152 35.42 -31.04 5.84
CA ALA A 152 35.05 -30.71 4.45
C ALA A 152 34.54 -29.26 4.29
N ASP A 153 34.48 -28.73 3.06
CA ASP A 153 34.04 -27.35 2.81
C ASP A 153 32.52 -27.16 2.91
N ASN A 154 32.01 -27.27 4.15
CA ASN A 154 30.64 -27.01 4.54
C ASN A 154 30.61 -26.35 5.94
N ALA A 155 29.43 -25.97 6.43
CA ALA A 155 29.31 -25.23 7.69
C ALA A 155 29.85 -25.99 8.91
N VAL A 156 29.52 -27.29 9.01
CA VAL A 156 30.01 -28.17 10.09
C VAL A 156 31.51 -28.35 10.01
N GLY A 157 32.04 -28.61 8.81
CA GLY A 157 33.47 -28.79 8.60
C GLY A 157 34.27 -27.50 8.88
N ARG A 158 33.74 -26.31 8.57
CA ARG A 158 34.36 -25.04 8.96
C ARG A 158 34.50 -24.89 10.47
N ALA A 159 33.46 -25.23 11.24
CA ALA A 159 33.53 -25.21 12.70
C ALA A 159 34.59 -26.19 13.23
N TYR A 160 34.62 -27.41 12.70
CA TYR A 160 35.65 -28.40 13.07
C TYR A 160 37.06 -27.89 12.78
N ARG A 161 37.33 -27.37 11.58
CA ARG A 161 38.65 -26.82 11.21
C ARG A 161 39.05 -25.64 12.10
N PHE A 162 38.10 -24.77 12.44
CA PHE A 162 38.34 -23.65 13.33
C PHE A 162 38.83 -24.13 14.70
N PHE A 163 38.10 -25.05 15.34
CA PHE A 163 38.48 -25.54 16.68
C PHE A 163 39.73 -26.42 16.66
N ALA A 164 39.93 -27.25 15.63
CA ALA A 164 41.16 -28.02 15.49
C ALA A 164 42.39 -27.10 15.42
N LYS A 165 42.34 -26.06 14.59
CA LYS A 165 43.39 -25.03 14.50
C LYS A 165 43.57 -24.26 15.82
N ALA A 166 42.47 -23.95 16.51
CA ALA A 166 42.53 -23.23 17.79
C ALA A 166 43.19 -24.08 18.90
N LEU A 167 42.94 -25.40 18.90
CA LEU A 167 43.57 -26.35 19.82
C LEU A 167 45.07 -26.52 19.53
N GLU A 168 45.50 -26.52 18.26
CA GLU A 168 46.92 -26.54 17.87
C GLU A 168 47.71 -25.33 18.40
N ALA A 169 47.05 -24.20 18.62
CA ALA A 169 47.69 -22.97 19.13
C ALA A 169 47.87 -22.96 20.67
N LEU A 170 47.31 -23.94 21.38
CA LEU A 170 47.40 -24.06 22.83
C LEU A 170 48.77 -24.59 23.28
N GLY A 171 49.10 -24.38 24.56
CA GLY A 171 50.39 -24.79 25.12
C GLY A 171 51.59 -24.00 24.57
N THR A 172 51.33 -22.88 23.88
CA THR A 172 52.36 -21.97 23.37
C THR A 172 52.69 -20.88 24.40
N ALA A 173 53.78 -20.15 24.19
CA ALA A 173 54.10 -19.00 25.05
C ALA A 173 53.04 -17.88 24.98
N GLU A 174 52.31 -17.80 23.86
CA GLU A 174 51.25 -16.81 23.65
C GLU A 174 49.93 -17.26 24.28
N GLU A 175 49.65 -18.57 24.31
CA GLU A 175 48.44 -19.15 24.92
C GLU A 175 48.79 -20.35 25.83
N PRO A 176 49.22 -20.11 27.08
CA PRO A 176 49.71 -21.13 28.01
C PRO A 176 48.58 -21.91 28.71
N ILE A 177 47.49 -22.20 27.99
CA ILE A 177 46.39 -23.04 28.46
C ILE A 177 46.64 -24.47 27.98
N ALA A 178 46.53 -25.45 28.88
CA ALA A 178 46.59 -26.86 28.54
C ALA A 178 45.25 -27.36 27.98
N VAL A 179 45.29 -28.31 27.06
CA VAL A 179 44.07 -28.86 26.40
C VAL A 179 43.12 -29.48 27.43
N GLU A 180 43.63 -30.05 28.52
CA GLU A 180 42.81 -30.56 29.64
C GLU A 180 41.96 -29.47 30.30
N GLN A 181 42.48 -28.25 30.40
CA GLN A 181 41.76 -27.13 30.99
C GLN A 181 40.59 -26.72 30.09
N ILE A 182 40.81 -26.70 28.77
CA ILE A 182 39.74 -26.48 27.78
C ILE A 182 38.70 -27.60 27.85
N GLU A 183 39.12 -28.87 27.90
CA GLU A 183 38.19 -30.00 28.03
C GLU A 183 37.35 -29.88 29.32
N SER A 184 37.99 -29.59 30.45
CA SER A 184 37.32 -29.39 31.74
C SER A 184 36.32 -28.23 31.68
N ALA A 185 36.72 -27.09 31.08
CA ALA A 185 35.86 -25.93 30.90
C ALA A 185 34.62 -26.28 30.07
N VAL A 186 34.79 -26.97 28.93
CA VAL A 186 33.69 -27.35 28.03
C VAL A 186 32.72 -28.36 28.67
N ILE A 187 33.25 -29.42 29.30
CA ILE A 187 32.43 -30.52 29.82
C ILE A 187 31.73 -30.13 31.14
N THR A 188 32.46 -29.50 32.05
CA THR A 188 32.00 -29.27 33.44
C THR A 188 31.78 -27.81 33.79
N GLY A 189 32.47 -26.87 33.12
CA GLY A 189 32.40 -25.44 33.45
C GLY A 189 31.32 -24.66 32.70
N LEU A 190 30.93 -25.09 31.49
CA LEU A 190 29.85 -24.43 30.75
C LEU A 190 28.48 -24.79 31.34
N ALA A 191 27.83 -23.80 31.93
CA ALA A 191 26.50 -23.90 32.51
C ALA A 191 25.42 -23.55 31.48
N LEU A 192 24.38 -24.38 31.42
CA LEU A 192 23.21 -24.19 30.56
C LEU A 192 21.92 -24.48 31.32
N VAL A 193 20.84 -23.81 30.93
CA VAL A 193 19.50 -24.08 31.49
C VAL A 193 18.74 -25.00 30.53
N ALA A 194 18.54 -26.25 30.92
CA ALA A 194 17.71 -27.21 30.19
C ALA A 194 16.24 -27.01 30.56
N ILE A 195 15.44 -26.65 29.55
CA ILE A 195 14.00 -26.41 29.65
C ILE A 195 13.29 -27.58 28.97
N THR A 196 12.76 -28.52 29.75
CA THR A 196 12.11 -29.73 29.24
C THR A 196 10.58 -29.61 29.32
N ALA A 197 9.93 -29.68 28.16
CA ALA A 197 8.47 -29.71 28.05
C ALA A 197 7.90 -31.03 28.60
N LYS A 198 6.73 -30.99 29.27
CA LYS A 198 6.04 -32.21 29.70
C LYS A 198 5.24 -32.83 28.55
N PRO A 199 4.96 -34.15 28.58
CA PRO A 199 4.01 -34.77 27.66
C PRO A 199 2.68 -34.01 27.66
N GLY A 200 2.25 -33.52 26.50
CA GLY A 200 1.02 -32.71 26.32
C GLY A 200 1.21 -31.19 26.47
N ASP A 201 2.38 -30.70 26.90
CA ASP A 201 2.67 -29.26 26.82
C ASP A 201 2.73 -28.82 25.35
N ASN A 202 2.19 -27.62 25.05
CA ASN A 202 2.23 -27.09 23.70
C ASN A 202 3.63 -26.55 23.37
N VAL A 203 4.50 -27.42 22.86
CA VAL A 203 5.90 -27.14 22.47
C VAL A 203 5.99 -25.88 21.57
N TYR A 204 4.96 -25.62 20.77
CA TYR A 204 4.82 -24.41 19.96
C TYR A 204 4.91 -23.13 20.77
N ARG A 205 4.14 -23.00 21.87
CA ARG A 205 4.08 -21.75 22.64
C ARG A 205 5.40 -21.48 23.35
N ILE A 206 6.06 -22.56 23.77
CA ILE A 206 7.38 -22.50 24.39
C ILE A 206 8.39 -21.98 23.36
N PHE A 207 8.40 -22.56 22.16
CA PHE A 207 9.25 -22.14 21.04
C PHE A 207 9.02 -20.69 20.62
N GLU A 208 7.76 -20.25 20.48
CA GLU A 208 7.41 -18.88 20.11
C GLU A 208 7.85 -17.87 21.18
N SER A 209 7.63 -18.20 22.46
CA SER A 209 8.02 -17.31 23.56
C SER A 209 9.54 -17.14 23.73
N LEU A 210 10.33 -18.17 23.38
CA LEU A 210 11.77 -18.21 23.59
C LEU A 210 12.58 -17.70 22.39
N ASN A 211 12.02 -17.74 21.17
CA ASN A 211 12.69 -17.24 19.96
C ASN A 211 12.89 -15.71 19.92
N ASN A 212 12.52 -14.98 20.97
CA ASN A 212 12.69 -13.54 21.05
C ASN A 212 14.14 -13.10 21.40
N THR A 213 15.05 -14.04 21.71
CA THR A 213 16.41 -13.72 22.22
C THR A 213 17.58 -14.24 21.36
N GLY A 214 17.44 -14.29 20.02
CA GLY A 214 18.51 -14.76 19.13
C GLY A 214 18.44 -14.29 17.67
N LEU A 215 19.03 -15.07 16.74
CA LEU A 215 18.83 -14.87 15.29
C LEU A 215 17.37 -15.15 14.95
N THR A 216 16.62 -14.11 14.55
CA THR A 216 15.19 -14.20 14.27
C THR A 216 14.90 -15.16 13.11
N LEU A 217 13.96 -16.07 13.32
CA LEU A 217 13.45 -16.96 12.29
C LEU A 217 12.60 -16.16 11.29
N THR A 218 12.66 -16.52 10.02
CA THR A 218 11.77 -15.91 9.03
C THR A 218 10.33 -16.40 9.23
N GLN A 219 9.35 -15.66 8.71
CA GLN A 219 7.94 -16.08 8.73
C GLN A 219 7.72 -17.45 8.06
N ALA A 220 8.51 -17.76 7.03
CA ALA A 220 8.50 -19.04 6.34
C ALA A 220 9.10 -20.17 7.20
N ASP A 221 10.16 -19.89 7.96
CA ASP A 221 10.74 -20.86 8.90
C ASP A 221 9.76 -21.19 10.02
N LEU A 222 9.11 -20.18 10.60
CA LEU A 222 8.07 -20.39 11.62
C LEU A 222 6.94 -21.27 11.07
N LEU A 223 6.47 -20.98 9.85
CA LEU A 223 5.42 -21.76 9.20
C LEU A 223 5.86 -23.20 8.92
N ARG A 224 7.11 -23.40 8.44
CA ARG A 224 7.71 -24.73 8.26
C ARG A 224 7.67 -25.52 9.56
N ASN A 225 8.12 -24.90 10.65
CA ASN A 225 8.15 -25.51 11.98
C ASN A 225 6.78 -25.98 12.40
N TYR A 226 5.80 -25.09 12.26
CA TYR A 226 4.43 -25.41 12.60
C TYR A 226 3.88 -26.58 11.75
N ILE A 227 4.11 -26.58 10.43
CA ILE A 227 3.64 -27.64 9.53
C ILE A 227 4.22 -29.00 9.93
N PHE A 228 5.53 -29.11 10.12
CA PHE A 228 6.18 -30.40 10.37
C PHE A 228 6.01 -30.91 11.80
N MET A 229 5.79 -30.04 12.79
CA MET A 229 5.34 -30.47 14.11
C MET A 229 3.96 -31.17 14.04
N ARG A 230 3.16 -30.86 13.02
CA ARG A 230 1.85 -31.48 12.78
C ARG A 230 1.90 -32.69 11.86
N LEU A 231 3.10 -33.15 11.51
CA LEU A 231 3.37 -34.36 10.73
C LEU A 231 4.31 -35.30 11.50
N PRO A 232 3.95 -35.75 12.73
CA PRO A 232 4.86 -36.54 13.54
C PRO A 232 5.25 -37.88 12.89
N ASN A 233 4.37 -38.48 12.07
CA ASN A 233 4.64 -39.76 11.42
C ASN A 233 5.03 -39.62 9.94
N ARG A 234 4.53 -38.58 9.25
CA ARG A 234 4.75 -38.38 7.81
C ARG A 234 5.77 -37.29 7.47
N GLY A 235 6.32 -36.59 8.48
CA GLY A 235 7.15 -35.41 8.30
C GLY A 235 8.36 -35.62 7.39
N GLN A 236 9.03 -36.77 7.50
CA GLN A 236 10.18 -37.11 6.65
C GLN A 236 9.81 -37.19 5.16
N ALA A 237 8.80 -38.00 4.85
CA ALA A 237 8.37 -38.23 3.47
C ALA A 237 7.83 -36.93 2.84
N VAL A 238 7.04 -36.16 3.60
CA VAL A 238 6.53 -34.85 3.14
C VAL A 238 7.66 -33.85 2.94
N TYR A 239 8.67 -33.86 3.80
CA TYR A 239 9.82 -32.97 3.65
C TYR A 239 10.58 -33.26 2.36
N GLU A 240 11.00 -34.51 2.15
CA GLU A 240 11.79 -34.90 0.98
C GLU A 240 11.00 -34.75 -0.33
N ALA A 241 9.75 -35.19 -0.37
CA ALA A 241 8.98 -35.23 -1.61
C ALA A 241 8.38 -33.88 -2.01
N LEU A 242 8.05 -33.00 -1.04
CA LEU A 242 7.24 -31.81 -1.30
C LEU A 242 7.91 -30.51 -0.84
N TRP A 243 8.39 -30.46 0.40
CA TRP A 243 8.89 -29.22 0.97
C TRP A 243 10.31 -28.87 0.50
N LEU A 244 11.23 -29.83 0.50
CA LEU A 244 12.61 -29.60 0.10
C LEU A 244 12.71 -29.11 -1.36
N PRO A 245 12.00 -29.71 -2.34
CA PRO A 245 11.96 -29.17 -3.71
C PRO A 245 11.37 -27.76 -3.78
N LEU A 246 10.35 -27.44 -2.96
CA LEU A 246 9.78 -26.10 -2.87
C LEU A 246 10.81 -25.10 -2.28
N GLN A 247 11.48 -25.47 -1.19
CA GLN A 247 12.47 -24.63 -0.50
C GLN A 247 13.70 -24.36 -1.37
N GLN A 248 14.20 -25.36 -2.10
CA GLN A 248 15.34 -25.20 -3.01
C GLN A 248 15.04 -24.30 -4.21
N ARG A 249 13.76 -24.12 -4.53
CA ARG A 249 13.31 -23.33 -5.68
C ARG A 249 13.30 -21.82 -5.41
N PHE A 250 13.37 -21.41 -4.14
CA PHE A 250 13.15 -20.04 -3.70
C PHE A 250 14.19 -19.55 -2.69
N THR A 251 14.47 -18.25 -2.72
CA THR A 251 15.11 -17.57 -1.61
C THR A 251 14.17 -17.50 -0.39
N PRO A 252 14.70 -17.28 0.83
CA PRO A 252 13.85 -17.15 2.02
C PRO A 252 12.77 -16.06 1.88
N THR A 253 13.10 -14.94 1.24
CA THR A 253 12.15 -13.83 1.00
C THR A 253 11.04 -14.22 0.04
N GLU A 254 11.34 -14.96 -1.03
CA GLU A 254 10.33 -15.43 -1.99
C GLU A 254 9.42 -16.50 -1.39
N LEU A 255 9.95 -17.32 -0.48
CA LEU A 255 9.13 -18.29 0.24
C LEU A 255 8.13 -17.59 1.18
N VAL A 256 8.53 -16.50 1.84
CA VAL A 256 7.61 -15.64 2.60
C VAL A 256 6.57 -15.00 1.67
N LEU A 257 7.00 -14.52 0.50
CA LEU A 257 6.11 -13.95 -0.51
C LEU A 257 5.03 -14.96 -0.94
N LEU A 258 5.38 -16.21 -1.20
CA LEU A 258 4.41 -17.27 -1.54
C LEU A 258 3.30 -17.40 -0.50
N PHE A 259 3.68 -17.54 0.78
CA PHE A 259 2.72 -17.74 1.86
C PHE A 259 1.86 -16.50 2.11
N TRP A 260 2.41 -15.31 1.93
CA TRP A 260 1.66 -14.07 2.02
C TRP A 260 0.67 -13.92 0.85
N LEU A 261 1.08 -14.21 -0.40
CA LEU A 261 0.20 -14.12 -1.56
C LEU A 261 -1.03 -15.04 -1.43
N ASP A 262 -0.83 -16.25 -0.87
CA ASP A 262 -1.93 -17.17 -0.58
C ASP A 262 -2.92 -16.61 0.47
N LEU A 263 -2.47 -15.80 1.42
CA LEU A 263 -3.36 -15.11 2.36
C LEU A 263 -4.09 -13.94 1.71
N VAL A 264 -3.40 -13.15 0.89
CA VAL A 264 -3.96 -11.97 0.20
C VAL A 264 -5.14 -12.34 -0.69
N HIS A 265 -5.14 -13.54 -1.30
CA HIS A 265 -6.29 -14.06 -2.07
C HIS A 265 -7.58 -14.20 -1.25
N ARG A 266 -7.49 -14.18 0.09
CA ARG A 266 -8.62 -14.32 1.01
C ARG A 266 -8.90 -13.03 1.79
N ASP A 267 -7.85 -12.33 2.20
CA ASP A 267 -7.94 -11.04 2.87
C ASP A 267 -6.86 -10.08 2.35
N PRO A 268 -7.24 -9.04 1.59
CA PRO A 268 -6.28 -8.10 0.99
C PRO A 268 -5.62 -7.17 2.02
N LYS A 269 -6.04 -7.19 3.29
CA LYS A 269 -5.49 -6.33 4.36
C LYS A 269 -4.33 -6.98 5.11
N VAL A 270 -4.06 -8.26 4.87
CA VAL A 270 -3.00 -9.01 5.55
C VAL A 270 -1.62 -8.42 5.25
N LYS A 271 -0.84 -8.16 6.31
CA LYS A 271 0.54 -7.70 6.20
C LYS A 271 1.50 -8.88 6.10
N GLN A 272 2.62 -8.71 5.40
CA GLN A 272 3.67 -9.73 5.30
C GLN A 272 4.27 -10.10 6.67
N THR A 273 4.32 -9.17 7.61
CA THR A 273 4.79 -9.41 8.99
C THR A 273 3.92 -10.39 9.76
N ASP A 274 2.65 -10.53 9.36
CA ASP A 274 1.64 -11.31 10.07
C ASP A 274 1.36 -12.65 9.34
N THR A 275 2.20 -12.99 8.35
CA THR A 275 2.03 -14.15 7.46
C THR A 275 1.92 -15.44 8.26
N TYR A 276 2.82 -15.65 9.21
CA TYR A 276 2.84 -16.85 10.05
C TYR A 276 1.57 -16.98 10.89
N ALA A 277 1.25 -15.95 11.69
CA ALA A 277 0.08 -15.98 12.57
C ALA A 277 -1.22 -16.21 11.78
N SER A 278 -1.34 -15.57 10.62
CA SER A 278 -2.50 -15.72 9.73
C SER A 278 -2.58 -17.10 9.08
N GLN A 279 -1.45 -17.67 8.63
CA GLN A 279 -1.41 -19.04 8.11
C GLN A 279 -1.66 -20.08 9.21
N GLN A 280 -1.15 -19.86 10.42
CA GLN A 280 -1.37 -20.75 11.55
C GLN A 280 -2.86 -20.90 11.85
N VAL A 281 -3.61 -19.80 11.97
CA VAL A 281 -5.08 -19.82 12.19
C VAL A 281 -5.80 -20.64 11.11
N ARG A 282 -5.29 -20.65 9.87
CA ARG A 282 -5.84 -21.51 8.81
C ARG A 282 -5.47 -22.96 9.00
N LEU A 283 -4.20 -23.24 9.26
CA LEU A 283 -3.70 -24.59 9.41
C LEU A 283 -4.33 -25.28 10.62
N GLU A 284 -4.61 -24.58 11.72
CA GLU A 284 -5.30 -25.10 12.92
C GLU A 284 -6.65 -25.77 12.61
N LYS A 285 -7.29 -25.43 11.49
CA LYS A 285 -8.56 -26.02 11.04
C LYS A 285 -8.39 -27.42 10.43
N LEU A 286 -7.19 -27.76 9.98
CA LEU A 286 -6.87 -29.09 9.45
C LEU A 286 -6.82 -30.08 10.61
N ARG A 287 -7.33 -31.32 10.47
CA ARG A 287 -7.44 -32.24 11.62
C ARG A 287 -6.49 -33.43 11.55
N THR A 288 -6.08 -33.82 10.35
CA THR A 288 -5.26 -35.02 10.13
C THR A 288 -3.92 -34.69 9.48
N GLU A 289 -2.94 -35.59 9.60
CA GLU A 289 -1.66 -35.47 8.86
C GLU A 289 -1.87 -35.45 7.34
N ALA A 290 -2.90 -36.14 6.84
CA ALA A 290 -3.26 -36.14 5.41
C ALA A 290 -3.75 -34.77 4.94
N ASP A 291 -4.53 -34.06 5.75
CA ASP A 291 -4.98 -32.70 5.45
C ASP A 291 -3.79 -31.72 5.38
N VAL A 292 -2.86 -31.84 6.33
CA VAL A 292 -1.65 -31.00 6.37
C VAL A 292 -0.75 -31.29 5.17
N GLU A 293 -0.56 -32.56 4.80
CA GLU A 293 0.18 -32.93 3.61
C GLU A 293 -0.46 -32.39 2.33
N ALA A 294 -1.78 -32.49 2.18
CA ALA A 294 -2.51 -31.93 1.04
C ALA A 294 -2.31 -30.41 0.93
N GLU A 295 -2.23 -29.70 2.06
CA GLU A 295 -1.93 -28.26 2.08
C GLU A 295 -0.47 -27.97 1.67
N VAL A 296 0.50 -28.80 2.07
CA VAL A 296 1.89 -28.69 1.60
C VAL A 296 1.99 -28.95 0.09
N GLN A 297 1.25 -29.95 -0.44
CA GLN A 297 1.14 -30.20 -1.88
C GLN A 297 0.56 -28.97 -2.61
N ARG A 298 -0.46 -28.33 -2.02
CA ARG A 298 -1.05 -27.10 -2.55
C ARG A 298 -0.05 -25.94 -2.57
N PHE A 299 0.74 -25.76 -1.51
CA PHE A 299 1.81 -24.76 -1.48
C PHE A 299 2.88 -25.04 -2.52
N SER A 300 3.28 -26.30 -2.70
CA SER A 300 4.26 -26.69 -3.73
C SER A 300 3.78 -26.33 -5.14
N ARG A 301 2.50 -26.59 -5.45
CA ARG A 301 1.87 -26.21 -6.72
C ARG A 301 1.82 -24.69 -6.92
N LEU A 302 1.36 -23.93 -5.93
CA LEU A 302 1.39 -22.46 -5.99
C LEU A 302 2.81 -21.93 -6.14
N GLY A 303 3.80 -22.58 -5.52
CA GLY A 303 5.21 -22.29 -5.70
C GLY A 303 5.66 -22.45 -7.15
N ALA A 304 5.24 -23.51 -7.85
CA ALA A 304 5.54 -23.65 -9.28
C ALA A 304 4.99 -22.47 -10.10
N LEU A 305 3.77 -22.01 -9.81
CA LEU A 305 3.15 -20.87 -10.49
C LEU A 305 3.84 -19.53 -10.15
N LEU A 306 4.22 -19.32 -8.89
CA LEU A 306 4.98 -18.13 -8.49
C LEU A 306 6.34 -18.08 -9.19
N ARG A 307 7.00 -19.23 -9.39
CA ARG A 307 8.27 -19.27 -10.12
C ARG A 307 8.12 -18.75 -11.55
N VAL A 308 7.05 -19.12 -12.24
CA VAL A 308 6.74 -18.61 -13.59
C VAL A 308 6.52 -17.09 -13.58
N ILE A 309 5.90 -16.54 -12.52
CA ILE A 309 5.74 -15.09 -12.37
C ILE A 309 7.09 -14.39 -12.19
N LEU A 310 7.99 -14.95 -11.38
CA LEU A 310 9.32 -14.39 -11.12
C LEU A 310 10.29 -14.59 -12.29
N HIS A 311 10.10 -15.67 -13.07
CA HIS A 311 10.90 -16.01 -14.24
C HIS A 311 9.99 -16.23 -15.46
N PRO A 312 9.45 -15.16 -16.07
CA PRO A 312 8.52 -15.25 -17.19
C PRO A 312 8.99 -16.12 -18.37
N ALA A 313 10.30 -16.24 -18.58
CA ALA A 313 10.88 -17.09 -19.63
C ALA A 313 10.55 -18.59 -19.47
N GLU A 314 10.18 -19.04 -18.26
CA GLU A 314 9.76 -20.42 -18.00
C GLU A 314 8.29 -20.67 -18.45
N GLU A 315 7.51 -19.64 -18.80
CA GLU A 315 6.15 -19.79 -19.31
C GLU A 315 6.13 -20.37 -20.73
N HIS A 316 5.31 -21.39 -20.95
CA HIS A 316 5.22 -22.09 -22.24
C HIS A 316 4.33 -21.35 -23.25
N ASP A 317 3.19 -20.81 -22.81
CA ASP A 317 2.26 -20.12 -23.69
C ASP A 317 2.84 -18.76 -24.13
N PRO A 318 3.06 -18.50 -25.43
CA PRO A 318 3.71 -17.28 -25.89
C PRO A 318 2.96 -15.99 -25.53
N ALA A 319 1.63 -16.02 -25.52
CA ALA A 319 0.83 -14.84 -25.21
C ALA A 319 0.90 -14.52 -23.71
N VAL A 320 0.79 -15.54 -22.85
CA VAL A 320 0.95 -15.37 -21.40
C VAL A 320 2.37 -14.95 -21.05
N ARG A 321 3.39 -15.57 -21.66
CA ARG A 321 4.80 -15.23 -21.45
C ARG A 321 5.06 -13.76 -21.75
N GLN A 322 4.61 -13.28 -22.92
CA GLN A 322 4.77 -11.89 -23.32
C GLN A 322 4.15 -10.93 -22.29
N ARG A 323 2.97 -11.25 -21.74
CA ARG A 323 2.32 -10.39 -20.74
C ARG A 323 3.07 -10.41 -19.40
N LEU A 324 3.54 -11.58 -18.95
CA LEU A 324 4.35 -11.70 -17.74
C LEU A 324 5.67 -10.92 -17.86
N GLU A 325 6.35 -11.01 -19.01
CA GLU A 325 7.57 -10.25 -19.30
C GLU A 325 7.32 -8.73 -19.23
N ARG A 326 6.21 -8.25 -19.82
CA ARG A 326 5.87 -6.82 -19.81
C ARG A 326 5.50 -6.31 -18.43
N LEU A 327 4.72 -7.08 -17.65
CA LEU A 327 4.37 -6.73 -16.28
C LEU A 327 5.59 -6.79 -15.34
N SER A 328 6.51 -7.74 -15.55
CA SER A 328 7.79 -7.82 -14.85
C SER A 328 8.66 -6.61 -15.18
N ALA A 329 8.82 -6.28 -16.47
CA ALA A 329 9.57 -5.10 -16.92
C ALA A 329 9.00 -3.78 -16.39
N TRP A 330 7.67 -3.68 -16.24
CA TRP A 330 7.02 -2.53 -15.62
C TRP A 330 7.47 -2.29 -14.17
N GLY A 331 7.92 -3.34 -13.48
CA GLY A 331 8.62 -3.25 -12.19
C GLY A 331 7.70 -3.04 -10.99
N THR A 332 6.51 -3.65 -11.00
CA THR A 332 5.60 -3.63 -9.84
C THR A 332 5.27 -5.04 -9.35
N THR A 333 5.48 -5.29 -8.06
CA THR A 333 5.13 -6.56 -7.41
C THR A 333 3.66 -6.61 -6.98
N THR A 334 2.95 -5.48 -7.05
CA THR A 334 1.54 -5.37 -6.61
C THR A 334 0.55 -6.17 -7.46
N VAL A 335 0.97 -6.61 -8.66
CA VAL A 335 0.17 -7.49 -9.52
C VAL A 335 0.25 -8.96 -9.14
N TYR A 336 1.24 -9.37 -8.33
CA TYR A 336 1.50 -10.78 -8.04
C TYR A 336 0.31 -11.56 -7.49
N PRO A 337 -0.56 -11.01 -6.61
CA PRO A 337 -1.77 -11.73 -6.19
C PRO A 337 -2.67 -12.05 -7.37
N VAL A 338 -2.91 -11.09 -8.26
CA VAL A 338 -3.77 -11.30 -9.44
C VAL A 338 -3.12 -12.30 -10.39
N LEU A 339 -1.81 -12.18 -10.66
CA LEU A 339 -1.09 -13.12 -11.53
C LEU A 339 -1.11 -14.55 -10.99
N LEU A 340 -0.88 -14.74 -9.69
CA LEU A 340 -0.91 -16.07 -9.06
C LEU A 340 -2.32 -16.67 -9.14
N HIS A 341 -3.35 -15.84 -8.93
CA HIS A 341 -4.74 -16.29 -9.06
C HIS A 341 -5.08 -16.69 -10.51
N LEU A 342 -4.68 -15.87 -11.49
CA LEU A 342 -4.90 -16.13 -12.91
C LEU A 342 -4.23 -17.44 -13.36
N LEU A 343 -2.97 -17.65 -12.95
CA LEU A 343 -2.26 -18.89 -13.28
C LEU A 343 -2.83 -20.11 -12.55
N ASP A 344 -3.28 -19.99 -11.29
CA ASP A 344 -3.94 -21.09 -10.55
C ASP A 344 -5.29 -21.44 -11.18
N ARG A 345 -6.04 -20.46 -11.70
CA ARG A 345 -7.27 -20.70 -12.48
C ARG A 345 -6.99 -21.52 -13.74
N ARG A 346 -5.92 -21.21 -14.48
CA ARG A 346 -5.50 -21.94 -15.68
C ARG A 346 -5.02 -23.35 -15.35
N ASP A 347 -4.17 -23.49 -14.34
CA ASP A 347 -3.64 -24.77 -13.87
C ASP A 347 -4.75 -25.75 -13.45
N ARG A 348 -5.82 -25.24 -12.86
CA ARG A 348 -7.02 -26.02 -12.50
C ARG A 348 -8.01 -26.24 -13.66
N GLY A 349 -7.73 -25.74 -14.86
CA GLY A 349 -8.60 -25.85 -16.03
C GLY A 349 -9.87 -24.97 -15.99
N THR A 350 -9.93 -23.98 -15.10
CA THR A 350 -11.09 -23.07 -14.94
C THR A 350 -10.97 -21.77 -15.74
N ALA A 351 -9.88 -21.60 -16.50
CA ALA A 351 -9.65 -20.50 -17.43
C ALA A 351 -8.65 -20.94 -18.51
N THR A 352 -8.73 -20.37 -19.71
CA THR A 352 -7.80 -20.64 -20.82
C THR A 352 -6.61 -19.68 -20.80
N SER A 353 -5.51 -20.03 -21.48
CA SER A 353 -4.37 -19.11 -21.66
C SER A 353 -4.79 -17.79 -22.30
N GLU A 354 -5.72 -17.80 -23.26
CA GLU A 354 -6.25 -16.60 -23.91
C GLU A 354 -6.95 -15.68 -22.90
N GLN A 355 -7.79 -16.24 -22.03
CA GLN A 355 -8.43 -15.47 -20.97
C GLN A 355 -7.39 -14.91 -19.98
N ILE A 356 -6.38 -15.69 -19.61
CA ILE A 356 -5.32 -15.21 -18.72
C ILE A 356 -4.52 -14.08 -19.36
N ALA A 357 -4.12 -14.22 -20.63
CA ALA A 357 -3.40 -13.19 -21.37
C ALA A 357 -4.24 -11.91 -21.51
N ALA A 358 -5.54 -12.02 -21.79
CA ALA A 358 -6.45 -10.88 -21.84
C ALA A 358 -6.58 -10.17 -20.48
N ALA A 359 -6.70 -10.91 -19.38
CA ALA A 359 -6.73 -10.33 -18.03
C ALA A 359 -5.44 -9.56 -17.71
N MET A 360 -4.29 -10.13 -18.06
CA MET A 360 -2.99 -9.47 -17.88
C MET A 360 -2.84 -8.24 -18.78
N LEU A 361 -3.38 -8.27 -20.00
CA LEU A 361 -3.44 -7.11 -20.89
C LEU A 361 -4.26 -5.96 -20.27
N TYR A 362 -5.35 -6.26 -19.58
CA TYR A 362 -6.13 -5.22 -18.87
C TYR A 362 -5.36 -4.61 -17.70
N LEU A 363 -4.60 -5.40 -16.94
CA LEU A 363 -3.70 -4.88 -15.92
C LEU A 363 -2.61 -3.97 -16.53
N GLU A 364 -2.00 -4.40 -17.63
CA GLU A 364 -1.02 -3.60 -18.36
C GLU A 364 -1.63 -2.28 -18.87
N SER A 365 -2.79 -2.35 -19.52
CA SER A 365 -3.54 -1.18 -20.01
C SER A 365 -3.87 -0.22 -18.86
N PHE A 366 -4.33 -0.74 -17.73
CA PHE A 366 -4.63 0.07 -16.55
C PHE A 366 -3.42 0.91 -16.10
N PHE A 367 -2.21 0.33 -16.10
CA PHE A 367 -0.99 1.07 -15.76
C PHE A 367 -0.59 2.07 -16.83
N VAL A 368 -0.54 1.65 -18.09
CA VAL A 368 -0.08 2.48 -19.21
C VAL A 368 -1.01 3.68 -19.38
N ARG A 369 -2.32 3.46 -19.37
CA ARG A 369 -3.32 4.53 -19.51
C ARG A 369 -3.25 5.53 -18.35
N ARG A 370 -3.05 5.07 -17.11
CA ARG A 370 -2.87 5.98 -15.95
C ARG A 370 -1.60 6.83 -16.06
N LEU A 371 -0.51 6.27 -16.57
CA LEU A 371 0.72 7.02 -16.84
C LEU A 371 0.48 8.11 -17.90
N LEU A 372 -0.23 7.77 -18.97
CA LEU A 372 -0.52 8.67 -20.09
C LEU A 372 -1.41 9.87 -19.71
N ILE A 373 -2.29 9.72 -18.72
CA ILE A 373 -3.07 10.84 -18.16
C ILE A 373 -2.43 11.49 -16.93
N GLY A 374 -1.16 11.17 -16.63
CA GLY A 374 -0.40 11.79 -15.54
C GLY A 374 -0.95 11.51 -14.13
N ARG A 375 -1.67 10.41 -13.94
CA ARG A 375 -2.23 10.06 -12.63
C ARG A 375 -1.18 9.43 -11.72
N SER A 376 -1.19 9.84 -10.45
CA SER A 376 -0.33 9.30 -9.39
C SER A 376 -0.53 7.78 -9.20
N THR A 377 0.52 7.09 -8.72
CA THR A 377 0.47 5.67 -8.34
C THR A 377 -0.19 5.41 -6.98
N MET A 378 -0.68 6.46 -6.32
CA MET A 378 -1.44 6.35 -5.07
C MET A 378 -2.62 5.37 -5.21
N ASN A 379 -2.82 4.56 -4.17
CA ASN A 379 -3.87 3.55 -4.03
C ASN A 379 -3.80 2.35 -5.00
N ILE A 380 -2.86 2.29 -5.95
CA ILE A 380 -2.70 1.15 -6.86
C ILE A 380 -2.54 -0.16 -6.07
N ASN A 381 -1.71 -0.15 -5.03
CA ASN A 381 -1.50 -1.33 -4.19
C ASN A 381 -2.83 -1.85 -3.61
N ARG A 382 -3.61 -0.98 -2.95
CA ARG A 382 -4.92 -1.35 -2.41
C ARG A 382 -5.88 -1.88 -3.49
N ILE A 383 -5.91 -1.25 -4.66
CA ILE A 383 -6.77 -1.68 -5.77
C ILE A 383 -6.40 -3.09 -6.21
N LEU A 384 -5.10 -3.38 -6.41
CA LEU A 384 -4.65 -4.65 -6.96
C LEU A 384 -4.65 -5.80 -5.97
N LEU A 385 -4.37 -5.54 -4.68
CA LEU A 385 -4.51 -6.55 -3.63
C LEU A 385 -5.96 -7.04 -3.51
N ALA A 386 -6.94 -6.15 -3.71
CA ALA A 386 -8.36 -6.45 -3.54
C ALA A 386 -9.04 -7.09 -4.76
N VAL A 387 -8.40 -7.10 -5.95
CA VAL A 387 -8.98 -7.65 -7.19
C VAL A 387 -9.54 -9.05 -6.97
N VAL A 388 -8.71 -9.96 -6.41
CA VAL A 388 -9.08 -11.37 -6.27
C VAL A 388 -10.28 -11.57 -5.32
N THR A 389 -10.41 -10.72 -4.31
CA THR A 389 -11.49 -10.81 -3.32
C THR A 389 -12.77 -10.11 -3.75
N GLU A 390 -12.68 -9.06 -4.55
CA GLU A 390 -13.80 -8.18 -4.90
C GLU A 390 -14.33 -8.39 -6.34
N MET A 391 -13.57 -9.07 -7.21
CA MET A 391 -14.02 -9.33 -8.58
C MET A 391 -15.15 -10.37 -8.63
N ASP A 392 -16.05 -10.18 -9.60
CA ASP A 392 -17.15 -11.09 -9.89
C ASP A 392 -16.63 -12.50 -10.22
N ARG A 393 -17.22 -13.53 -9.61
CA ARG A 393 -16.80 -14.93 -9.77
C ARG A 393 -17.65 -15.70 -10.77
N ASP A 394 -18.78 -15.13 -11.17
CA ASP A 394 -19.78 -15.79 -12.02
C ASP A 394 -19.55 -15.53 -13.51
N VAL A 395 -18.55 -14.71 -13.85
CA VAL A 395 -18.15 -14.41 -15.23
C VAL A 395 -16.73 -14.90 -15.55
N PRO A 396 -16.38 -15.01 -16.85
CA PRO A 396 -15.01 -15.34 -17.25
C PRO A 396 -13.97 -14.42 -16.59
N VAL A 397 -12.85 -14.98 -16.16
CA VAL A 397 -11.90 -14.27 -15.28
C VAL A 397 -11.35 -12.97 -15.87
N HIS A 398 -11.17 -12.90 -17.19
CA HIS A 398 -10.73 -11.70 -17.88
C HIS A 398 -11.77 -10.58 -17.86
N GLU A 399 -13.06 -10.91 -18.01
CA GLU A 399 -14.16 -9.96 -17.84
C GLU A 399 -14.28 -9.50 -16.39
N ALA A 400 -14.14 -10.42 -15.43
CA ALA A 400 -14.17 -10.09 -13.99
C ALA A 400 -13.10 -9.05 -13.64
N VAL A 401 -11.86 -9.26 -14.10
CA VAL A 401 -10.74 -8.31 -13.89
C VAL A 401 -11.05 -6.97 -14.59
N ARG A 402 -11.56 -6.99 -15.83
CA ARG A 402 -11.91 -5.77 -16.56
C ARG A 402 -13.00 -4.96 -15.85
N ARG A 403 -14.11 -5.60 -15.48
CA ARG A 403 -15.22 -4.94 -14.76
C ARG A 403 -14.76 -4.41 -13.41
N TYR A 404 -13.97 -5.20 -12.67
CA TYR A 404 -13.40 -4.74 -11.41
C TYR A 404 -12.55 -3.48 -11.61
N LEU A 405 -11.64 -3.43 -12.58
CA LEU A 405 -10.81 -2.24 -12.81
C LEU A 405 -11.60 -1.03 -13.34
N SER A 406 -12.73 -1.29 -14.00
CA SER A 406 -13.61 -0.26 -14.59
C SER A 406 -14.53 0.41 -13.58
N THR A 407 -14.79 -0.23 -12.43
CA THR A 407 -15.78 0.24 -11.45
C THR A 407 -15.17 1.09 -10.33
N GLY A 408 -15.90 2.14 -9.95
CA GLY A 408 -15.55 3.01 -8.83
C GLY A 408 -14.36 3.95 -9.12
N ARG A 409 -13.79 4.55 -8.06
CA ARG A 409 -12.66 5.52 -8.16
C ARG A 409 -11.30 4.87 -8.44
N LYS A 410 -11.24 3.95 -9.41
CA LYS A 410 -10.00 3.28 -9.83
C LYS A 410 -9.29 4.04 -10.96
N HIS A 411 -9.96 5.01 -11.58
CA HIS A 411 -9.41 5.96 -12.55
C HIS A 411 -8.72 5.24 -13.73
N TRP A 412 -9.40 4.25 -14.31
CA TRP A 412 -8.97 3.66 -15.57
C TRP A 412 -9.40 4.59 -16.71
N ALA A 413 -8.43 5.24 -17.37
CA ALA A 413 -8.72 6.26 -18.37
C ALA A 413 -9.51 5.68 -19.56
N THR A 414 -10.60 6.37 -19.94
CA THR A 414 -11.36 6.05 -21.15
C THR A 414 -10.59 6.46 -22.40
N ASP A 415 -11.00 5.95 -23.55
CA ASP A 415 -10.44 6.35 -24.84
C ASP A 415 -10.67 7.85 -25.10
N ALA A 416 -11.82 8.37 -24.70
CA ALA A 416 -12.16 9.80 -24.80
C ALA A 416 -11.24 10.65 -23.92
N SER A 417 -11.03 10.27 -22.65
CA SER A 417 -10.10 10.96 -21.74
C SER A 417 -8.69 11.00 -22.32
N LEU A 418 -8.21 9.88 -22.88
CA LEU A 418 -6.87 9.84 -23.48
C LEU A 418 -6.76 10.78 -24.68
N ARG A 419 -7.75 10.77 -25.58
CA ARG A 419 -7.76 11.67 -26.74
C ARG A 419 -7.80 13.14 -26.34
N ALA A 420 -8.55 13.48 -25.30
CA ALA A 420 -8.61 14.85 -24.78
C ALA A 420 -7.29 15.32 -24.14
N LEU A 421 -6.56 14.42 -23.48
CA LEU A 421 -5.41 14.77 -22.65
C LEU A 421 -4.04 14.54 -23.31
N VAL A 422 -3.94 13.69 -24.34
CA VAL A 422 -2.63 13.33 -24.95
C VAL A 422 -1.86 14.54 -25.49
N ARG A 423 -2.59 15.59 -25.89
CA ARG A 423 -2.06 16.83 -26.45
C ARG A 423 -1.45 17.76 -25.40
N THR A 424 -1.87 17.66 -24.13
CA THR A 424 -1.55 18.63 -23.08
C THR A 424 -0.81 18.03 -21.89
N ILE A 425 -0.89 16.71 -21.69
CA ILE A 425 -0.20 16.05 -20.57
C ILE A 425 1.32 16.03 -20.83
N PRO A 426 2.14 16.48 -19.86
CA PRO A 426 3.60 16.38 -19.93
C PRO A 426 4.06 14.94 -19.63
N PHE A 427 3.86 14.04 -20.59
CA PHE A 427 4.22 12.61 -20.49
C PHE A 427 5.63 12.39 -19.96
N TYR A 428 6.61 13.20 -20.38
CA TYR A 428 8.00 13.06 -19.95
C TYR A 428 8.21 13.25 -18.44
N LEU A 429 7.32 13.97 -17.77
CA LEU A 429 7.40 14.26 -16.33
C LEU A 429 6.63 13.25 -15.47
N ASN A 430 5.84 12.36 -16.10
CA ASN A 430 4.98 11.43 -15.39
C ASN A 430 5.65 10.06 -15.17
N GLY A 431 5.43 9.48 -13.99
CA GLY A 431 5.93 8.14 -13.62
C GLY A 431 7.45 8.01 -13.56
N ARG A 432 7.94 6.76 -13.60
CA ARG A 432 9.39 6.46 -13.60
C ARG A 432 9.94 6.54 -15.02
N ALA A 433 11.22 6.94 -15.15
CA ALA A 433 11.89 7.01 -16.46
C ALA A 433 11.85 5.68 -17.23
N SER A 434 12.03 4.56 -16.52
CA SER A 434 11.93 3.21 -17.12
C SER A 434 10.56 2.92 -17.71
N GLN A 435 9.48 3.36 -17.07
CA GLN A 435 8.10 3.15 -17.54
C GLN A 435 7.81 3.97 -18.79
N ARG A 436 8.26 5.23 -18.84
CA ARG A 436 8.12 6.08 -20.03
C ARG A 436 8.84 5.46 -21.24
N ASN A 437 10.06 4.96 -21.01
CA ASN A 437 10.83 4.29 -22.04
C ASN A 437 10.13 3.01 -22.51
N LEU A 438 9.58 2.19 -21.59
CA LEU A 438 8.81 1.00 -21.94
C LEU A 438 7.60 1.32 -22.81
N VAL A 439 6.80 2.34 -22.49
CA VAL A 439 5.63 2.72 -23.31
C VAL A 439 6.04 3.05 -24.74
N LEU A 440 7.11 3.84 -24.94
CA LEU A 440 7.61 4.15 -26.28
C LEU A 440 8.18 2.92 -27.00
N ARG A 441 8.88 2.03 -26.29
CA ARG A 441 9.38 0.77 -26.89
C ARG A 441 8.23 -0.12 -27.33
N TRP A 442 7.21 -0.26 -26.51
CA TRP A 442 6.02 -1.03 -26.81
C TRP A 442 5.18 -0.44 -27.95
N LEU A 443 5.15 0.89 -28.08
CA LEU A 443 4.59 1.56 -29.25
C LEU A 443 5.41 1.26 -30.52
N GLU A 444 6.74 1.25 -30.44
CA GLU A 444 7.59 0.87 -31.56
C GLU A 444 7.36 -0.59 -31.98
N GLU A 445 7.38 -1.53 -31.03
CA GLU A 445 7.11 -2.97 -31.25
C GLU A 445 5.78 -3.22 -31.97
N SER A 446 4.77 -2.40 -31.69
CA SER A 446 3.45 -2.53 -32.32
C SER A 446 3.44 -2.28 -33.84
N HIS A 447 4.51 -1.71 -34.42
CA HIS A 447 4.69 -1.63 -35.88
C HIS A 447 4.98 -2.97 -36.53
N GLY A 448 5.31 -4.02 -35.76
CA GLY A 448 5.47 -5.36 -36.29
C GLY A 448 6.60 -5.49 -37.32
N SER A 449 7.68 -4.72 -37.16
CA SER A 449 8.85 -4.83 -38.04
C SER A 449 9.40 -6.25 -38.00
N LYS A 450 9.62 -6.85 -39.18
CA LYS A 450 10.28 -8.16 -39.32
C LYS A 450 11.79 -8.09 -39.03
N GLU A 451 12.35 -6.89 -39.01
CA GLU A 451 13.73 -6.59 -38.65
C GLU A 451 13.71 -5.84 -37.31
N PRO A 452 13.85 -6.56 -36.18
CA PRO A 452 13.74 -5.95 -34.86
C PRO A 452 14.97 -5.10 -34.55
N VAL A 453 14.72 -3.89 -34.02
CA VAL A 453 15.77 -2.99 -33.53
C VAL A 453 16.05 -3.31 -32.06
N ALA A 454 17.31 -3.26 -31.63
CA ALA A 454 17.66 -3.40 -30.21
C ALA A 454 17.25 -2.14 -29.43
N LEU A 455 16.03 -2.13 -28.89
CA LEU A 455 15.42 -0.95 -28.28
C LEU A 455 15.96 -0.65 -26.87
N GLU A 456 16.58 -1.61 -26.20
CA GLU A 456 17.02 -1.53 -24.80
C GLU A 456 18.09 -0.45 -24.56
N LYS A 457 18.88 -0.15 -25.60
CA LYS A 457 19.95 0.84 -25.55
C LYS A 457 19.49 2.25 -25.94
N LEU A 458 18.24 2.39 -26.37
CA LEU A 458 17.71 3.66 -26.85
C LEU A 458 17.21 4.51 -25.69
N THR A 459 17.43 5.82 -25.83
CA THR A 459 16.99 6.84 -24.87
C THR A 459 15.87 7.67 -25.46
N ILE A 460 15.11 8.34 -24.60
CA ILE A 460 14.04 9.25 -25.03
C ILE A 460 14.69 10.57 -25.49
N GLU A 461 14.34 11.02 -26.69
CA GLU A 461 14.74 12.29 -27.28
C GLU A 461 13.56 13.27 -27.30
N HIS A 462 13.85 14.52 -26.98
CA HIS A 462 12.96 15.68 -27.18
C HIS A 462 13.25 16.30 -28.54
N VAL A 463 12.38 16.07 -29.52
CA VAL A 463 12.63 16.59 -30.88
C VAL A 463 12.63 18.11 -30.89
N LEU A 464 11.55 18.74 -30.40
CA LEU A 464 11.59 20.10 -29.88
C LEU A 464 12.42 20.08 -28.59
N PRO A 465 13.60 20.70 -28.54
CA PRO A 465 14.55 20.56 -27.44
C PRO A 465 14.05 21.23 -26.15
N GLN A 466 14.63 20.83 -25.01
CA GLN A 466 14.31 21.44 -23.71
C GLN A 466 14.80 22.88 -23.59
N THR A 467 15.83 23.26 -24.34
CA THR A 467 16.31 24.65 -24.42
C THR A 467 16.06 25.19 -25.82
N LEU A 468 15.28 26.28 -25.92
CA LEU A 468 14.96 26.93 -27.19
C LEU A 468 16.12 27.74 -27.76
N GLY A 469 16.51 27.42 -28.99
CA GLY A 469 17.32 28.29 -29.85
C GLY A 469 16.44 29.15 -30.77
N ASP A 470 17.05 30.12 -31.45
CA ASP A 470 16.33 31.11 -32.28
C ASP A 470 15.55 30.47 -33.43
N GLU A 471 16.12 29.47 -34.10
CA GLU A 471 15.43 28.75 -35.18
C GLU A 471 14.17 28.01 -34.68
N TRP A 472 14.20 27.49 -33.45
CA TRP A 472 13.05 26.84 -32.85
C TRP A 472 11.98 27.87 -32.44
N ARG A 473 12.37 29.05 -31.95
CA ARG A 473 11.43 30.16 -31.70
C ARG A 473 10.73 30.60 -32.97
N GLN A 474 11.47 30.77 -34.06
CA GLN A 474 10.90 31.10 -35.38
C GLN A 474 9.96 30.00 -35.90
N MET A 475 10.34 28.74 -35.71
CA MET A 475 9.50 27.61 -36.11
C MET A 475 8.17 27.55 -35.35
N LEU A 476 8.19 27.81 -34.04
CA LEU A 476 6.98 27.86 -33.23
C LEU A 476 6.12 29.09 -33.55
N ALA A 477 6.74 30.27 -33.74
CA ALA A 477 6.06 31.52 -34.07
C ALA A 477 5.18 31.44 -35.33
N ALA A 478 5.48 30.53 -36.26
CA ALA A 478 4.67 30.32 -37.46
C ALA A 478 3.29 29.71 -37.18
N ASP A 479 3.06 29.15 -36.00
CA ASP A 479 1.85 28.43 -35.60
C ASP A 479 1.11 29.08 -34.40
N LEU A 480 1.49 30.31 -34.00
CA LEU A 480 0.92 30.99 -32.84
C LEU A 480 -0.23 31.93 -33.23
N ASP A 481 -1.22 32.01 -32.34
CA ASP A 481 -2.22 33.07 -32.39
C ASP A 481 -1.60 34.42 -31.97
N ALA A 482 -2.25 35.54 -32.31
CA ALA A 482 -1.70 36.89 -32.13
C ALA A 482 -1.29 37.22 -30.67
N ASP A 483 -1.83 36.48 -29.70
CA ASP A 483 -1.68 36.71 -28.27
C ASP A 483 -0.78 35.66 -27.57
N GLU A 484 -0.22 34.68 -28.29
CA GLU A 484 0.58 33.58 -27.70
C GLU A 484 2.08 33.74 -28.03
N THR A 485 2.94 33.48 -27.04
CA THR A 485 4.40 33.57 -27.21
C THR A 485 5.04 32.22 -27.56
N PRO A 486 6.19 32.20 -28.28
CA PRO A 486 6.90 30.95 -28.58
C PRO A 486 7.33 30.17 -27.34
N ASP A 487 7.65 30.87 -26.24
CA ASP A 487 8.05 30.24 -24.98
C ASP A 487 6.83 29.57 -24.29
N GLU A 488 5.63 30.17 -24.32
CA GLU A 488 4.39 29.54 -23.82
C GLU A 488 4.01 28.28 -24.62
N ALA A 489 4.10 28.36 -25.95
CA ALA A 489 3.85 27.20 -26.81
C ALA A 489 4.89 26.08 -26.59
N HIS A 490 6.15 26.45 -26.31
CA HIS A 490 7.20 25.49 -25.98
C HIS A 490 6.91 24.77 -24.66
N ASP A 491 6.59 25.51 -23.60
CA ASP A 491 6.25 24.95 -22.29
C ASP A 491 5.07 23.97 -22.38
N ALA A 492 4.07 24.27 -23.22
CA ALA A 492 2.93 23.41 -23.44
C ALA A 492 3.26 22.11 -24.20
N LEU A 493 4.27 22.11 -25.09
CA LEU A 493 4.52 21.03 -26.05
C LEU A 493 5.73 20.17 -25.72
N VAL A 494 6.78 20.75 -25.12
CA VAL A 494 8.11 20.14 -25.02
C VAL A 494 8.09 18.76 -24.38
N HIS A 495 7.25 18.55 -23.36
CA HIS A 495 7.17 17.29 -22.62
C HIS A 495 6.01 16.37 -23.03
N THR A 496 5.26 16.73 -24.07
CA THR A 496 4.11 15.95 -24.55
C THR A 496 4.53 14.71 -25.32
N LEU A 497 3.68 13.69 -25.35
CA LEU A 497 3.98 12.43 -26.07
C LEU A 497 4.26 12.65 -27.56
N GLY A 498 3.55 13.59 -28.18
CA GLY A 498 3.71 13.96 -29.59
C GLY A 498 5.13 14.42 -29.95
N ASN A 499 5.86 15.01 -28.99
CA ASN A 499 7.22 15.51 -29.20
C ASN A 499 8.34 14.49 -28.92
N LEU A 500 8.01 13.30 -28.39
CA LEU A 500 8.99 12.36 -27.87
C LEU A 500 9.19 11.17 -28.79
N THR A 501 10.44 10.72 -28.92
CA THR A 501 10.80 9.51 -29.68
C THR A 501 11.97 8.76 -29.03
N LEU A 502 12.33 7.59 -29.58
CA LEU A 502 13.48 6.80 -29.17
C LEU A 502 14.66 6.97 -30.14
N THR A 503 15.85 7.18 -29.59
CA THR A 503 17.08 7.31 -30.39
C THR A 503 18.32 6.82 -29.63
N GLY A 504 19.33 6.38 -30.40
CA GLY A 504 20.69 6.13 -29.91
C GLY A 504 21.61 7.35 -30.02
N TYR A 505 21.16 8.41 -30.70
CA TYR A 505 21.95 9.61 -31.01
C TYR A 505 21.62 10.81 -30.12
N ASN A 506 21.01 10.60 -28.95
CA ASN A 506 20.46 11.66 -28.10
C ASN A 506 21.52 12.73 -27.73
N SER A 507 22.74 12.29 -27.40
CA SER A 507 23.87 13.20 -27.11
C SER A 507 24.32 14.03 -28.32
N GLU A 508 24.15 13.52 -29.54
CA GLU A 508 24.52 14.21 -30.77
C GLU A 508 23.43 15.17 -31.26
N LEU A 509 22.17 14.94 -30.92
CA LEU A 509 21.02 15.75 -31.34
C LEU A 509 20.87 17.01 -30.49
N SER A 510 20.87 16.89 -29.16
CA SER A 510 20.85 18.02 -28.22
C SER A 510 19.88 19.15 -28.65
N ASN A 511 20.33 20.41 -28.64
CA ASN A 511 19.54 21.58 -29.02
C ASN A 511 19.68 21.95 -30.52
N LYS A 512 20.13 21.02 -31.38
CA LYS A 512 20.31 21.30 -32.81
C LYS A 512 18.98 21.68 -33.49
N PRO A 513 19.01 22.46 -34.58
CA PRO A 513 17.84 22.74 -35.37
C PRO A 513 17.16 21.50 -35.94
N PHE A 514 15.85 21.61 -36.21
CA PHE A 514 15.07 20.48 -36.72
C PHE A 514 15.66 19.86 -37.99
N ALA A 515 16.20 20.65 -38.93
CA ALA A 515 16.79 20.10 -40.17
C ALA A 515 17.96 19.12 -39.91
N ALA A 516 18.79 19.43 -38.91
CA ALA A 516 19.87 18.54 -38.48
C ALA A 516 19.31 17.32 -37.75
N LYS A 517 18.33 17.50 -36.86
CA LYS A 517 17.66 16.38 -36.17
C LYS A 517 16.98 15.43 -37.15
N ARG A 518 16.24 15.97 -38.11
CA ARG A 518 15.55 15.25 -39.20
C ARG A 518 16.52 14.34 -39.96
N THR A 519 17.68 14.86 -40.34
CA THR A 519 18.71 14.10 -41.08
C THR A 519 19.26 12.93 -40.28
N ALA A 520 19.44 13.09 -38.96
CA ALA A 520 19.88 12.02 -38.08
C ALA A 520 18.76 11.01 -37.81
N LEU A 521 17.54 11.46 -37.53
CA LEU A 521 16.38 10.61 -37.28
C LEU A 521 15.98 9.78 -38.52
N ALA A 522 16.20 10.31 -39.73
CA ALA A 522 15.98 9.57 -40.98
C ALA A 522 16.86 8.31 -41.11
N LYS A 523 18.00 8.26 -40.42
CA LYS A 523 18.89 7.08 -40.38
C LYS A 523 18.47 6.05 -39.34
N SER A 524 17.48 6.35 -38.50
CA SER A 524 17.04 5.48 -37.43
C SER A 524 16.27 4.27 -37.96
N GLY A 525 16.55 3.09 -37.39
CA GLY A 525 15.74 1.88 -37.62
C GLY A 525 14.36 1.96 -36.96
N VAL A 526 14.15 2.90 -36.03
CA VAL A 526 12.93 3.08 -35.25
C VAL A 526 11.87 3.82 -36.08
N ARG A 527 10.70 3.21 -36.26
CA ARG A 527 9.60 3.80 -37.02
C ARG A 527 9.07 5.09 -36.38
N LEU A 528 8.93 5.13 -35.05
CA LEU A 528 8.54 6.35 -34.32
C LEU A 528 9.43 7.56 -34.64
N SER A 529 10.72 7.35 -34.93
CA SER A 529 11.68 8.39 -35.29
C SER A 529 11.63 8.74 -36.77
N ARG A 530 11.39 7.76 -37.66
CA ARG A 530 11.20 8.01 -39.10
C ARG A 530 9.94 8.81 -39.40
N ASP A 531 8.84 8.54 -38.70
CA ASP A 531 7.58 9.29 -38.89
C ASP A 531 7.74 10.80 -38.59
N ILE A 532 8.71 11.15 -37.72
CA ILE A 532 9.12 12.54 -37.45
C ILE A 532 10.00 13.06 -38.59
N ALA A 533 10.96 12.25 -39.04
CA ALA A 533 11.90 12.62 -40.09
C ALA A 533 11.22 12.90 -41.45
N ASP A 534 10.05 12.30 -41.70
CA ASP A 534 9.25 12.51 -42.91
C ASP A 534 8.59 13.91 -42.96
N ARG A 535 8.59 14.66 -41.84
CA ARG A 535 8.04 16.02 -41.79
C ARG A 535 9.08 17.05 -42.20
N GLN A 536 8.64 18.05 -42.96
CA GLN A 536 9.52 19.14 -43.39
C GLN A 536 9.77 20.18 -42.28
N ARG A 537 8.81 20.33 -41.37
CA ARG A 537 8.85 21.22 -40.20
C ARG A 537 8.38 20.46 -38.95
N TRP A 538 8.58 21.04 -37.76
CA TRP A 538 8.23 20.43 -36.48
C TRP A 538 7.67 21.47 -35.49
N GLY A 539 6.54 22.07 -35.86
CA GLY A 539 5.84 23.07 -35.03
C GLY A 539 4.71 22.45 -34.21
N ARG A 540 3.83 23.32 -33.68
CA ARG A 540 2.67 22.92 -32.86
C ARG A 540 1.79 21.95 -33.62
N SER A 541 1.46 22.26 -34.87
CA SER A 541 0.54 21.46 -35.68
C SER A 541 1.04 20.02 -35.87
N GLU A 542 2.33 19.83 -36.14
CA GLU A 542 2.92 18.50 -36.33
C GLU A 542 2.98 17.69 -35.02
N ILE A 543 3.33 18.35 -33.91
CA ILE A 543 3.40 17.70 -32.59
C ILE A 543 2.01 17.22 -32.17
N LEU A 544 0.97 18.07 -32.33
CA LEU A 544 -0.41 17.73 -32.00
C LEU A 544 -0.95 16.62 -32.92
N ALA A 545 -0.73 16.72 -34.23
CA ALA A 545 -1.17 15.69 -35.17
C ALA A 545 -0.49 14.33 -34.90
N ARG A 546 0.79 14.33 -34.50
CA ARG A 546 1.46 13.10 -34.07
C ARG A 546 0.90 12.57 -32.75
N ALA A 547 0.58 13.44 -31.79
CA ALA A 547 -0.06 13.02 -30.54
C ALA A 547 -1.39 12.30 -30.81
N ASP A 548 -2.20 12.80 -31.75
CA ASP A 548 -3.45 12.17 -32.18
C ASP A 548 -3.23 10.81 -32.83
N ALA A 549 -2.28 10.70 -33.77
CA ALA A 549 -1.95 9.43 -34.40
C ALA A 549 -1.44 8.39 -33.39
N LEU A 550 -0.68 8.82 -32.38
CA LEU A 550 -0.21 7.94 -31.32
C LEU A 550 -1.34 7.47 -30.41
N VAL A 551 -2.28 8.35 -30.04
CA VAL A 551 -3.38 7.94 -29.14
C VAL A 551 -4.32 6.93 -29.81
N ASP A 552 -4.60 7.05 -31.10
CA ASP A 552 -5.43 6.07 -31.83
C ASP A 552 -4.78 4.67 -31.82
N ARG A 553 -3.46 4.63 -31.82
CA ARG A 553 -2.75 3.38 -31.67
C ARG A 553 -2.71 2.87 -30.24
N ILE A 554 -2.49 3.75 -29.28
CA ILE A 554 -2.51 3.44 -27.84
C ILE A 554 -3.82 2.76 -27.48
N VAL A 555 -4.96 3.30 -27.90
CA VAL A 555 -6.28 2.73 -27.52
C VAL A 555 -6.52 1.35 -28.13
N THR A 556 -5.89 1.05 -29.27
CA THR A 556 -5.93 -0.27 -29.92
C THR A 556 -5.07 -1.30 -29.18
N ILE A 557 -3.85 -0.91 -28.75
CA ILE A 557 -2.92 -1.80 -28.05
C ILE A 557 -3.38 -2.06 -26.61
N TRP A 558 -3.89 -1.03 -25.95
CA TRP A 558 -4.27 -1.04 -24.54
C TRP A 558 -5.75 -0.73 -24.42
N PRO A 559 -6.64 -1.75 -24.33
CA PRO A 559 -8.09 -1.54 -24.27
C PRO A 559 -8.54 -0.74 -23.04
N GLY A 560 -9.61 0.03 -23.18
CA GLY A 560 -10.17 0.85 -22.10
C GLY A 560 -11.12 0.10 -21.14
N PRO A 561 -11.69 0.82 -20.15
CA PRO A 561 -12.73 0.28 -19.27
C PRO A 561 -13.98 -0.17 -20.04
N THR A 562 -14.88 -0.90 -19.37
CA THR A 562 -16.19 -1.29 -19.92
C THR A 562 -17.16 -0.11 -20.00
N GLU A 563 -18.07 -0.11 -20.98
CA GLU A 563 -18.99 1.02 -21.28
C GLU A 563 -19.90 1.43 -20.11
N GLU A 564 -20.16 0.54 -19.14
CA GLU A 564 -20.86 0.85 -17.88
C GLU A 564 -20.18 1.97 -17.05
N SER A 565 -18.94 2.35 -17.37
CA SER A 565 -18.21 3.45 -16.72
C SER A 565 -18.37 4.82 -17.39
N GLY A 566 -19.27 4.98 -18.37
CA GLY A 566 -19.43 6.19 -19.18
C GLY A 566 -19.73 7.51 -18.44
N ASN A 567 -19.71 7.56 -17.10
CA ASN A 567 -20.04 8.78 -16.37
C ASN A 567 -19.31 9.02 -15.03
N GLN A 568 -18.13 8.43 -14.77
CA GLN A 568 -17.39 8.77 -13.53
C GLN A 568 -15.86 8.93 -13.70
N SER A 569 -15.39 10.17 -13.47
CA SER A 569 -14.09 10.57 -12.89
C SER A 569 -12.88 10.90 -13.79
N ASP A 570 -12.86 12.12 -14.32
CA ASP A 570 -11.65 12.94 -14.30
C ASP A 570 -11.96 14.24 -13.53
N VAL A 571 -11.21 14.52 -12.45
CA VAL A 571 -11.29 15.81 -11.72
C VAL A 571 -10.93 16.95 -12.69
N PRO A 572 -11.83 17.92 -12.96
CA PRO A 572 -11.63 18.97 -13.95
C PRO A 572 -10.69 20.06 -13.44
N TRP A 573 -9.38 19.79 -13.45
CA TRP A 573 -8.36 20.74 -12.98
C TRP A 573 -8.29 22.03 -13.79
N ASP A 574 -8.72 21.99 -15.04
CA ASP A 574 -8.88 23.13 -15.93
C ASP A 574 -9.95 24.11 -15.42
N VAL A 575 -11.05 23.61 -14.85
CA VAL A 575 -12.09 24.41 -14.20
C VAL A 575 -11.52 25.15 -12.98
N LEU A 576 -10.70 24.49 -12.17
CA LEU A 576 -10.01 25.15 -11.04
C LEU A 576 -9.03 26.23 -11.51
N ALA A 577 -8.26 25.97 -12.56
CA ALA A 577 -7.29 26.93 -13.08
C ALA A 577 -8.00 28.18 -13.62
N LYS A 578 -9.12 28.01 -14.35
CA LYS A 578 -9.97 29.11 -14.82
C LYS A 578 -10.58 29.91 -13.65
N ALA A 579 -11.14 29.22 -12.65
CA ALA A 579 -11.71 29.88 -11.48
C ALA A 579 -10.70 30.77 -10.74
N LEU A 580 -9.45 30.33 -10.64
CA LEU A 580 -8.39 31.10 -9.99
C LEU A 580 -7.84 32.23 -10.85
N ALA A 581 -7.73 32.02 -12.16
CA ALA A 581 -7.30 33.07 -13.09
C ALA A 581 -8.27 34.26 -13.09
N GLU A 582 -9.57 33.98 -13.04
CA GLU A 582 -10.66 34.97 -13.02
C GLU A 582 -10.99 35.48 -11.61
N LEU A 583 -10.35 34.96 -10.56
CA LEU A 583 -10.59 35.39 -9.18
C LEU A 583 -10.13 36.85 -9.02
N PRO A 584 -11.00 37.81 -8.68
CA PRO A 584 -10.65 39.24 -8.68
C PRO A 584 -9.73 39.63 -7.52
N ALA A 585 -8.96 40.71 -7.71
CA ALA A 585 -8.17 41.31 -6.64
C ALA A 585 -9.09 41.81 -5.51
N GLY A 586 -8.61 41.70 -4.26
CA GLY A 586 -9.40 42.07 -3.08
C GLY A 586 -10.39 40.99 -2.63
N SER A 587 -10.35 39.81 -3.25
CA SER A 587 -11.18 38.66 -2.88
C SER A 587 -10.33 37.39 -2.68
N TRP A 588 -10.89 36.43 -1.95
CA TRP A 588 -10.21 35.17 -1.62
C TRP A 588 -11.16 33.97 -1.68
N THR A 589 -10.63 32.75 -1.69
CA THR A 589 -11.45 31.53 -1.61
C THR A 589 -10.75 30.46 -0.78
N THR A 590 -11.37 29.29 -0.58
CA THR A 590 -10.76 28.21 0.21
C THR A 590 -10.35 26.99 -0.60
N TYR A 591 -9.40 26.22 -0.07
CA TYR A 591 -9.11 24.87 -0.55
C TYR A 591 -10.36 23.97 -0.56
N GLY A 592 -11.31 24.23 0.34
CA GLY A 592 -12.61 23.57 0.40
C GLY A 592 -13.49 23.90 -0.80
N ASP A 593 -13.61 25.17 -1.13
CA ASP A 593 -14.48 25.64 -2.20
C ASP A 593 -13.97 25.19 -3.56
N LEU A 594 -12.66 25.34 -3.80
CA LEU A 594 -12.04 24.84 -5.03
C LEU A 594 -12.11 23.33 -5.16
N ALA A 595 -12.06 22.60 -4.05
CA ALA A 595 -12.19 21.15 -4.08
C ALA A 595 -13.62 20.71 -4.41
N ALA A 596 -14.62 21.39 -3.86
CA ALA A 596 -16.02 21.16 -4.17
C ALA A 596 -16.32 21.50 -5.65
N LEU A 597 -15.79 22.62 -6.16
CA LEU A 597 -15.92 23.05 -7.55
C LEU A 597 -15.54 21.95 -8.56
N ILE A 598 -14.46 21.22 -8.28
CA ILE A 598 -13.94 20.18 -9.17
C ILE A 598 -14.20 18.76 -8.66
N GLY A 599 -15.07 18.58 -7.66
CA GLY A 599 -15.45 17.25 -7.15
C GLY A 599 -14.29 16.43 -6.55
N THR A 600 -13.34 17.08 -5.88
CA THR A 600 -12.19 16.47 -5.19
C THR A 600 -12.17 16.79 -3.68
N ALA A 601 -11.09 16.45 -2.99
CA ALA A 601 -10.86 16.84 -1.59
C ALA A 601 -9.88 18.04 -1.49
N PRO A 602 -9.92 18.84 -0.40
CA PRO A 602 -9.06 20.03 -0.24
C PRO A 602 -7.55 19.73 -0.29
N GLN A 603 -7.15 18.55 0.21
CA GLN A 603 -5.75 18.13 0.25
C GLN A 603 -5.11 17.99 -1.15
N PRO A 604 -5.74 17.31 -2.13
CA PRO A 604 -5.33 17.34 -3.54
C PRO A 604 -5.16 18.75 -4.12
N VAL A 605 -6.07 19.68 -3.82
CA VAL A 605 -5.98 21.07 -4.29
C VAL A 605 -4.75 21.76 -3.70
N GLY A 606 -4.53 21.63 -2.38
CA GLY A 606 -3.36 22.17 -1.72
C GLY A 606 -2.04 21.61 -2.27
N ASN A 607 -1.97 20.29 -2.49
CA ASN A 607 -0.80 19.65 -3.09
C ASN A 607 -0.56 20.12 -4.53
N ARG A 608 -1.62 20.40 -5.31
CA ARG A 608 -1.51 20.93 -6.67
C ARG A 608 -0.90 22.33 -6.64
N LEU A 609 -1.50 23.25 -5.89
CA LEU A 609 -1.07 24.65 -5.80
C LEU A 609 0.36 24.79 -5.23
N ALA A 610 0.78 23.89 -4.34
CA ALA A 610 2.12 23.91 -3.75
C ALA A 610 3.23 23.39 -4.68
N ASN A 611 2.90 22.77 -5.82
CA ASN A 611 3.86 22.13 -6.72
C ASN A 611 3.67 22.49 -8.20
N HIS A 612 2.61 23.21 -8.56
CA HIS A 612 2.32 23.64 -9.92
C HIS A 612 2.02 25.15 -9.94
N PRO A 613 2.75 25.94 -10.76
CA PRO A 613 2.44 27.35 -10.96
C PRO A 613 0.98 27.52 -11.38
N THR A 614 0.23 28.31 -10.60
CA THR A 614 -1.19 28.58 -10.82
C THR A 614 -1.42 30.05 -10.53
N LEU A 615 -2.05 30.77 -11.46
CA LEU A 615 -2.29 32.20 -11.32
C LEU A 615 -3.16 32.46 -10.07
N ASN A 616 -2.85 33.52 -9.34
CA ASN A 616 -3.57 33.95 -8.12
C ASN A 616 -3.66 32.90 -6.99
N ALA A 617 -2.77 31.90 -6.96
CA ALA A 617 -2.79 30.85 -5.93
C ALA A 617 -2.66 31.38 -4.48
N HIS A 618 -2.07 32.57 -4.29
CA HIS A 618 -1.97 33.25 -2.99
C HIS A 618 -3.33 33.68 -2.43
N ARG A 619 -4.38 33.78 -3.26
CA ARG A 619 -5.76 34.09 -2.85
C ARG A 619 -6.52 32.89 -2.27
N VAL A 620 -5.88 31.72 -2.13
CA VAL A 620 -6.47 30.49 -1.58
C VAL A 620 -6.07 30.28 -0.11
N LEU A 621 -7.04 30.45 0.79
CA LEU A 621 -6.86 30.40 2.24
C LEU A 621 -7.47 29.14 2.86
N GLN A 622 -7.13 28.88 4.12
CA GLN A 622 -7.82 27.88 4.92
C GLN A 622 -9.27 28.32 5.21
N ALA A 623 -10.14 27.37 5.60
CA ALA A 623 -11.56 27.65 5.86
C ALA A 623 -11.81 28.79 6.87
N GLY A 624 -10.88 29.01 7.80
CA GLY A 624 -10.92 30.12 8.77
C GLY A 624 -10.36 31.45 8.28
N GLY A 625 -10.11 31.62 6.97
CA GLY A 625 -9.57 32.87 6.39
C GLY A 625 -8.08 33.10 6.67
N VAL A 626 -7.32 32.05 7.03
CA VAL A 626 -5.90 32.16 7.36
C VAL A 626 -5.05 31.63 6.20
N VAL A 627 -3.99 32.37 5.85
CA VAL A 627 -2.97 31.87 4.91
C VAL A 627 -2.31 30.62 5.47
N ALA A 628 -2.22 29.57 4.65
CA ALA A 628 -1.62 28.31 5.06
C ALA A 628 -0.15 28.49 5.48
N GLY A 629 0.24 27.97 6.64
CA GLY A 629 1.59 28.17 7.20
C GLY A 629 2.73 27.54 6.40
N ASN A 630 2.42 26.69 5.42
CA ASN A 630 3.35 26.07 4.49
C ASN A 630 3.25 26.63 3.06
N PHE A 631 2.58 27.77 2.87
CA PHE A 631 2.54 28.45 1.57
C PHE A 631 3.96 28.87 1.15
N LYS A 632 4.27 28.69 -0.14
CA LYS A 632 5.53 29.12 -0.74
C LYS A 632 5.28 29.62 -2.17
N TRP A 633 6.00 30.66 -2.57
CA TRP A 633 6.03 31.09 -3.97
C TRP A 633 6.78 30.05 -4.80
N LEU A 634 6.26 29.76 -5.99
CA LEU A 634 6.92 28.87 -6.96
C LEU A 634 7.84 29.64 -7.93
N GLU A 635 7.72 30.97 -7.97
CA GLU A 635 8.59 31.87 -8.73
C GLU A 635 9.99 31.97 -8.06
N PRO A 636 11.09 31.69 -8.78
CA PRO A 636 12.43 31.81 -8.23
C PRO A 636 12.74 33.24 -7.77
N GLY A 637 13.09 33.40 -6.48
CA GLY A 637 13.51 34.69 -5.90
C GLY A 637 12.40 35.55 -5.30
N ARG A 638 11.14 35.12 -5.36
CA ARG A 638 10.00 35.81 -4.74
C ARG A 638 9.83 35.39 -3.27
N THR A 639 9.89 36.34 -2.33
CA THR A 639 9.88 36.09 -0.88
C THR A 639 8.98 37.04 -0.07
N ASP A 640 8.12 37.81 -0.73
CA ASP A 640 7.13 38.67 -0.09
C ASP A 640 6.11 37.85 0.73
N ASP A 641 5.64 38.39 1.86
CA ASP A 641 4.61 37.71 2.67
C ASP A 641 3.28 37.73 1.89
N PRO A 642 2.67 36.56 1.59
CA PRO A 642 1.38 36.50 0.89
C PRO A 642 0.28 37.31 1.57
N ARG A 643 0.32 37.52 2.90
CA ARG A 643 -0.64 38.39 3.61
C ARG A 643 -0.50 39.85 3.22
N ASP A 644 0.73 40.32 3.02
CA ASP A 644 0.97 41.70 2.64
C ASP A 644 0.62 41.94 1.16
N VAL A 645 0.82 40.93 0.31
CA VAL A 645 0.31 40.94 -1.08
C VAL A 645 -1.22 41.03 -1.09
N LEU A 646 -1.90 40.19 -0.31
CA LEU A 646 -3.37 40.20 -0.23
C LEU A 646 -3.91 41.52 0.33
N ARG A 647 -3.24 42.13 1.31
CA ARG A 647 -3.58 43.48 1.79
C ARG A 647 -3.39 44.53 0.71
N GLY A 648 -2.30 44.46 -0.05
CA GLY A 648 -2.03 45.33 -1.20
C GLY A 648 -3.10 45.19 -2.29
N GLU A 649 -3.70 44.02 -2.42
CA GLU A 649 -4.83 43.74 -3.32
C GLU A 649 -6.19 44.18 -2.73
N GLY A 650 -6.26 44.60 -1.47
CA GLY A 650 -7.48 45.09 -0.82
C GLY A 650 -8.22 44.08 0.07
N VAL A 651 -7.62 42.91 0.37
CA VAL A 651 -8.17 41.96 1.34
C VAL A 651 -7.91 42.47 2.76
N THR A 652 -8.98 42.63 3.54
CA THR A 652 -8.89 43.07 4.94
C THR A 652 -8.72 41.87 5.87
N PHE A 653 -7.89 42.03 6.90
CA PHE A 653 -7.62 40.99 7.89
C PHE A 653 -7.96 41.49 9.30
N ASP A 654 -8.53 40.62 10.12
CA ASP A 654 -8.79 40.90 11.53
C ASP A 654 -7.49 40.92 12.36
N ARG A 655 -7.61 41.28 13.64
CA ARG A 655 -6.51 41.30 14.62
C ARG A 655 -5.82 39.94 14.84
N ASN A 656 -6.45 38.84 14.42
CA ASN A 656 -5.93 37.48 14.52
C ASN A 656 -5.37 36.97 13.18
N GLY A 657 -5.30 37.81 12.15
CA GLY A 657 -4.79 37.47 10.83
C GLY A 657 -5.76 36.63 9.98
N ARG A 658 -7.07 36.72 10.22
CA ARG A 658 -8.12 36.09 9.40
C ARG A 658 -8.67 37.09 8.40
N ALA A 659 -8.72 36.71 7.13
CA ALA A 659 -9.32 37.50 6.06
C ALA A 659 -10.83 37.67 6.29
N ASP A 660 -11.38 38.84 5.95
CA ASP A 660 -12.80 39.15 6.11
C ASP A 660 -13.65 38.13 5.33
N PRO A 661 -14.56 37.38 6.00
CA PRO A 661 -15.45 36.44 5.35
C PRO A 661 -16.32 37.05 4.25
N ALA A 662 -16.61 38.35 4.29
CA ALA A 662 -17.38 39.04 3.26
C ALA A 662 -16.64 39.13 1.91
N GLN A 663 -15.31 38.94 1.90
CA GLN A 663 -14.47 38.95 0.70
C GLN A 663 -14.19 37.54 0.16
N ARG A 664 -14.84 36.49 0.72
CA ARG A 664 -14.70 35.11 0.29
C ARG A 664 -15.66 34.77 -0.84
N LEU A 665 -15.16 34.28 -1.97
CA LEU A 665 -15.97 33.65 -3.02
C LEU A 665 -16.26 32.18 -2.70
N THR A 666 -17.54 31.85 -2.81
CA THR A 666 -18.13 30.52 -2.60
C THR A 666 -17.97 29.61 -3.83
N VAL A 667 -18.28 28.32 -3.68
CA VAL A 667 -18.19 27.33 -4.77
C VAL A 667 -19.01 27.74 -5.98
N GLU A 668 -20.21 28.26 -5.75
CA GLU A 668 -21.15 28.69 -6.77
C GLU A 668 -20.64 29.90 -7.55
N GLU A 669 -20.01 30.85 -6.87
CA GLU A 669 -19.41 32.04 -7.50
C GLU A 669 -18.14 31.67 -8.27
N LEU A 670 -17.32 30.75 -7.74
CA LEU A 670 -16.17 30.21 -8.46
C LEU A 670 -16.60 29.42 -9.72
N ALA A 671 -17.73 28.72 -9.68
CA ALA A 671 -18.28 28.02 -10.84
C ALA A 671 -18.71 29.00 -11.94
N GLN A 672 -19.31 30.13 -11.57
CA GLN A 672 -19.62 31.20 -12.51
C GLN A 672 -18.36 31.81 -13.13
N LEU A 673 -17.33 32.09 -12.33
CA LEU A 673 -16.05 32.59 -12.82
C LEU A 673 -15.35 31.60 -13.77
N ALA A 674 -15.51 30.29 -13.54
CA ALA A 674 -14.96 29.25 -14.40
C ALA A 674 -15.81 28.93 -15.65
N GLY A 675 -16.98 29.56 -15.80
CA GLY A 675 -17.92 29.30 -16.89
C GLY A 675 -18.66 27.95 -16.79
N VAL A 676 -18.87 27.43 -15.58
CA VAL A 676 -19.57 26.17 -15.29
C VAL A 676 -20.97 26.43 -14.75
N THR A 677 -21.99 25.79 -15.34
CA THR A 677 -23.39 25.93 -14.90
C THR A 677 -23.71 25.03 -13.68
N PRO A 678 -24.56 25.46 -12.72
CA PRO A 678 -24.85 24.72 -11.48
C PRO A 678 -25.33 23.24 -11.63
N PRO A 679 -26.00 22.82 -12.72
CA PRO A 679 -26.37 21.42 -12.94
C PRO A 679 -25.17 20.47 -13.19
N ASP A 680 -23.98 21.00 -13.49
CA ASP A 680 -22.78 20.21 -13.85
C ASP A 680 -21.78 20.05 -12.69
N LEU A 681 -22.12 20.54 -11.49
CA LEU A 681 -21.27 20.41 -10.31
C LEU A 681 -21.30 18.97 -9.76
N PRO A 682 -20.14 18.33 -9.51
CA PRO A 682 -20.11 16.98 -8.97
C PRO A 682 -20.77 16.92 -7.59
N GLU A 683 -21.67 15.95 -7.36
CA GLU A 683 -22.28 15.78 -6.03
C GLU A 683 -21.20 15.55 -4.95
N PRO A 684 -21.21 16.31 -3.83
CA PRO A 684 -20.29 16.08 -2.73
C PRO A 684 -20.58 14.72 -2.10
N ARG A 685 -19.56 13.85 -2.01
CA ARG A 685 -19.74 12.51 -1.45
C ARG A 685 -19.99 12.55 0.07
N PRO A 686 -20.95 11.77 0.59
CA PRO A 686 -21.15 11.64 2.03
C PRO A 686 -19.96 10.93 2.69
N ARG A 687 -19.58 11.37 3.89
CA ARG A 687 -18.58 10.67 4.72
C ARG A 687 -19.27 9.53 5.48
N ALA A 688 -18.61 8.37 5.51
CA ALA A 688 -19.07 7.22 6.28
C ALA A 688 -19.20 7.59 7.76
N THR A 689 -20.39 7.46 8.34
CA THR A 689 -20.62 7.61 9.77
C THR A 689 -21.12 6.29 10.34
N GLY A 690 -20.45 5.81 11.39
CA GLY A 690 -20.99 4.79 12.27
C GLY A 690 -22.30 5.29 12.87
N ALA A 691 -23.17 4.34 13.22
CA ALA A 691 -24.47 4.61 13.83
C ALA A 691 -24.31 5.31 15.18
N VAL A 692 -24.19 6.63 15.15
CA VAL A 692 -24.45 7.53 16.28
C VAL A 692 -25.82 8.13 15.99
N ASP A 693 -26.73 8.04 16.95
CA ASP A 693 -28.03 8.71 16.87
C ASP A 693 -27.81 10.22 16.65
N ARG A 694 -28.04 10.67 15.42
CA ARG A 694 -27.74 12.03 14.98
C ARG A 694 -28.66 13.05 15.66
N ALA A 695 -29.86 12.64 16.08
CA ALA A 695 -30.75 13.51 16.83
C ALA A 695 -30.19 13.77 18.24
N ALA A 696 -29.68 12.74 18.90
CA ALA A 696 -29.02 12.87 20.20
C ALA A 696 -27.77 13.77 20.11
N ARG A 697 -26.93 13.56 19.08
CA ARG A 697 -25.74 14.38 18.83
C ARG A 697 -26.10 15.84 18.53
N PHE A 698 -27.16 16.11 17.77
CA PHE A 698 -27.67 17.47 17.53
C PHE A 698 -28.03 18.17 18.85
N MET A 699 -28.79 17.50 19.71
CA MET A 699 -29.22 18.07 21.00
C MET A 699 -28.06 18.28 21.97
N GLU A 700 -27.08 17.37 21.98
CA GLU A 700 -25.85 17.50 22.77
C GLU A 700 -25.05 18.74 22.33
N GLN A 701 -24.81 18.88 21.02
CA GLN A 701 -24.09 20.02 20.46
C GLN A 701 -24.81 21.34 20.72
N LEU A 702 -26.14 21.36 20.54
CA LEU A 702 -26.94 22.55 20.77
C LEU A 702 -26.93 22.98 22.25
N THR A 703 -27.06 22.01 23.17
CA THR A 703 -26.99 22.29 24.61
C THR A 703 -25.61 22.81 25.01
N ALA A 704 -24.55 22.23 24.45
CA ALA A 704 -23.18 22.66 24.71
C ALA A 704 -22.88 24.07 24.17
N SER A 705 -23.43 24.43 23.01
CA SER A 705 -23.16 25.72 22.35
C SER A 705 -24.07 26.87 22.77
N GLN A 706 -25.37 26.62 22.99
CA GLN A 706 -26.37 27.67 23.27
C GLN A 706 -26.93 27.61 24.70
N GLY A 707 -26.56 26.60 25.48
CA GLY A 707 -27.05 26.38 26.83
C GLY A 707 -28.43 25.73 26.89
N PRO A 708 -28.83 25.24 28.08
CA PRO A 708 -30.01 24.41 28.26
C PRO A 708 -31.33 25.11 27.97
N THR A 709 -31.42 26.43 28.21
CA THR A 709 -32.65 27.21 27.97
C THR A 709 -33.01 27.25 26.48
N VAL A 710 -32.04 27.59 25.62
CA VAL A 710 -32.25 27.63 24.17
C VAL A 710 -32.43 26.22 23.60
N ALA A 711 -31.66 25.24 24.10
CA ALA A 711 -31.82 23.84 23.68
C ALA A 711 -33.22 23.29 24.02
N THR A 712 -33.75 23.60 25.20
CA THR A 712 -35.12 23.20 25.59
C THR A 712 -36.16 23.88 24.71
N ALA A 713 -36.00 25.17 24.43
CA ALA A 713 -36.89 25.90 23.53
C ALA A 713 -36.90 25.33 22.10
N VAL A 714 -35.72 24.97 21.56
CA VAL A 714 -35.61 24.33 20.25
C VAL A 714 -36.25 22.94 20.26
N ALA A 715 -36.07 22.15 21.33
CA ALA A 715 -36.71 20.85 21.45
C ALA A 715 -38.24 20.94 21.38
N VAL A 716 -38.84 21.96 22.01
CA VAL A 716 -40.28 22.23 21.91
C VAL A 716 -40.70 22.53 20.46
N VAL A 717 -39.88 23.27 19.70
CA VAL A 717 -40.16 23.55 18.28
C VAL A 717 -40.06 22.28 17.43
N LEU A 718 -39.06 21.44 17.68
CA LEU A 718 -38.88 20.17 16.97
C LEU A 718 -40.04 19.20 17.22
N ASP A 719 -40.50 19.09 18.47
CA ASP A 719 -41.63 18.22 18.85
C ASP A 719 -42.97 18.73 18.29
N ALA A 720 -43.18 20.04 18.31
CA ALA A 720 -44.36 20.63 17.67
C ALA A 720 -44.35 20.42 16.14
N TRP A 721 -43.18 20.49 15.50
CA TRP A 721 -43.02 20.25 14.06
C TRP A 721 -43.33 18.79 13.68
N THR A 722 -42.86 17.82 14.46
CA THR A 722 -43.19 16.40 14.22
C THR A 722 -44.66 16.10 14.50
N THR A 723 -45.23 16.70 15.55
CA THR A 723 -46.66 16.54 15.89
C THR A 723 -47.58 17.07 14.80
N MET A 724 -47.16 18.09 14.04
CA MET A 724 -47.92 18.61 12.90
C MET A 724 -47.78 17.80 11.59
N GLY A 725 -47.03 16.70 11.61
CA GLY A 725 -46.78 15.85 10.45
C GLY A 725 -45.49 16.18 9.68
N GLY A 726 -44.67 17.09 10.20
CA GLY A 726 -43.34 17.38 9.67
C GLY A 726 -42.33 16.28 10.00
N MET A 727 -41.31 16.13 9.15
CA MET A 727 -40.19 15.22 9.37
C MET A 727 -38.93 15.99 9.75
N LEU A 728 -38.05 15.38 10.55
CA LEU A 728 -36.76 15.95 10.92
C LEU A 728 -35.64 15.25 10.14
N GLY A 729 -34.82 16.04 9.43
CA GLY A 729 -33.60 15.56 8.80
C GLY A 729 -32.36 16.02 9.58
N TYR A 730 -31.33 15.17 9.70
CA TYR A 730 -30.08 15.53 10.39
C TYR A 730 -28.84 15.39 9.49
N GLY A 731 -28.01 16.43 9.47
CA GLY A 731 -26.74 16.46 8.74
C GLY A 731 -25.68 15.51 9.31
N ASP A 732 -24.67 15.16 8.51
CA ASP A 732 -23.55 14.27 8.90
C ASP A 732 -22.22 15.01 9.15
N GLY A 733 -22.25 16.34 9.13
CA GLY A 733 -21.10 17.21 9.34
C GLY A 733 -20.53 17.20 10.77
N ASP A 734 -19.46 17.95 10.99
CA ASP A 734 -18.84 18.13 12.31
C ASP A 734 -19.82 18.85 13.26
N GLU A 735 -20.53 19.84 12.74
CA GLU A 735 -21.75 20.40 13.32
C GLU A 735 -22.97 19.71 12.69
N THR A 736 -23.80 19.08 13.53
CA THR A 736 -25.00 18.37 13.09
C THR A 736 -26.09 19.43 12.87
N SER A 737 -26.56 19.66 11.65
CA SER A 737 -27.70 20.54 11.38
C SER A 737 -29.02 19.77 11.44
N CYS A 738 -30.13 20.45 11.73
CA CYS A 738 -31.48 19.87 11.72
C CYS A 738 -32.38 20.59 10.70
N PHE A 739 -33.03 19.84 9.81
CA PHE A 739 -33.91 20.35 8.75
C PHE A 739 -35.37 20.01 9.07
N LEU A 740 -36.25 21.01 9.05
CA LEU A 740 -37.69 20.85 9.32
C LEU A 740 -38.44 20.55 8.02
N LEU A 741 -38.38 19.29 7.56
CA LEU A 741 -38.94 18.84 6.29
C LEU A 741 -40.46 18.80 6.34
N ALA A 742 -41.12 19.59 5.49
CA ALA A 742 -42.58 19.51 5.30
C ALA A 742 -42.94 18.37 4.34
N ARG A 743 -42.05 18.06 3.39
CA ARG A 743 -42.17 16.93 2.46
C ARG A 743 -40.85 16.19 2.32
N GLY A 744 -40.93 14.87 2.12
CA GLY A 744 -39.77 13.99 1.90
C GLY A 744 -39.28 14.01 0.45
N LYS A 745 -38.11 13.40 0.19
CA LYS A 745 -37.54 13.32 -1.17
C LYS A 745 -38.38 12.51 -2.16
N GLU A 746 -39.19 11.59 -1.64
CA GLU A 746 -40.05 10.71 -2.43
C GLU A 746 -41.40 11.37 -2.81
N HIS A 747 -41.67 12.57 -2.31
CA HIS A 747 -42.83 13.35 -2.71
C HIS A 747 -42.67 13.83 -4.16
N GLU A 748 -43.74 13.89 -4.96
CA GLU A 748 -43.67 14.19 -6.40
C GLU A 748 -42.99 15.53 -6.73
N TYR A 749 -43.21 16.54 -5.89
CA TYR A 749 -42.55 17.87 -5.98
C TYR A 749 -41.26 17.98 -5.16
N GLY A 750 -40.68 16.84 -4.76
CA GLY A 750 -39.47 16.75 -3.96
C GLY A 750 -39.61 17.29 -2.53
N ASN A 751 -38.47 17.29 -1.83
CA ASN A 751 -38.40 17.73 -0.44
C ASN A 751 -38.40 19.26 -0.30
N ILE A 752 -39.14 19.77 0.69
CA ILE A 752 -39.26 21.20 0.97
C ILE A 752 -39.24 21.44 2.48
N TRP A 753 -38.59 22.51 2.93
CA TRP A 753 -38.53 22.93 4.33
C TRP A 753 -38.37 24.44 4.42
N PRO A 754 -38.92 25.09 5.47
CA PRO A 754 -38.80 26.53 5.64
C PRO A 754 -37.45 26.91 6.26
N VAL A 755 -36.97 26.12 7.21
CA VAL A 755 -35.79 26.45 8.02
C VAL A 755 -34.86 25.27 8.30
N ALA A 756 -33.59 25.59 8.50
CA ALA A 756 -32.56 24.69 9.01
C ALA A 756 -31.96 25.28 10.30
N LEU A 757 -31.83 24.45 11.33
CA LEU A 757 -31.32 24.83 12.64
C LEU A 757 -29.89 24.33 12.83
N TYR A 758 -29.03 25.18 13.37
CA TYR A 758 -27.61 24.92 13.58
C TYR A 758 -27.25 25.07 15.07
N PRO A 759 -26.61 24.07 15.71
CA PRO A 759 -26.13 24.14 17.09
C PRO A 759 -25.31 25.38 17.44
N SER A 760 -24.60 25.96 16.47
CA SER A 760 -23.85 27.22 16.55
C SER A 760 -24.73 28.45 16.83
N GLY A 761 -26.07 28.30 16.80
CA GLY A 761 -27.01 29.32 17.22
C GLY A 761 -27.78 29.99 16.08
N LYS A 762 -27.77 29.43 14.86
CA LYS A 762 -28.45 30.02 13.69
C LYS A 762 -29.71 29.25 13.32
N CYS A 763 -30.83 29.96 13.16
CA CYS A 763 -32.01 29.53 12.41
C CYS A 763 -31.90 30.09 10.99
N GLU A 764 -31.60 29.26 10.00
CA GLU A 764 -31.47 29.65 8.60
C GLU A 764 -32.78 29.42 7.85
N VAL A 765 -33.26 30.45 7.15
CA VAL A 765 -34.44 30.39 6.28
C VAL A 765 -33.97 30.16 4.85
N VAL A 766 -34.45 29.10 4.21
CA VAL A 766 -33.88 28.63 2.93
C VAL A 766 -34.62 29.18 1.71
N PHE A 767 -34.82 30.50 1.58
CA PHE A 767 -35.58 31.08 0.45
C PHE A 767 -35.02 30.70 -0.93
N GLN A 768 -33.70 30.58 -1.06
CA GLN A 768 -33.06 30.05 -2.26
C GLN A 768 -33.57 28.64 -2.62
N HIS A 769 -33.67 27.74 -1.63
CA HIS A 769 -34.18 26.39 -1.82
C HIS A 769 -35.66 26.37 -2.18
N LEU A 770 -36.44 27.26 -1.57
CA LEU A 770 -37.87 27.43 -1.84
C LEU A 770 -38.13 27.98 -3.24
N SER A 771 -37.20 28.77 -3.81
CA SER A 771 -37.40 29.52 -5.06
C SER A 771 -37.67 28.70 -6.31
N ILE A 772 -37.41 27.40 -6.26
CA ILE A 772 -37.58 26.46 -7.37
C ILE A 772 -38.48 25.27 -6.97
N ARG A 773 -39.25 25.40 -5.88
CA ARG A 773 -40.04 24.30 -5.31
C ARG A 773 -41.48 24.72 -5.04
N THR A 774 -42.40 24.10 -5.77
CA THR A 774 -43.83 24.33 -5.66
C THR A 774 -44.36 24.02 -4.25
N PRO A 775 -45.19 24.89 -3.64
CA PRO A 775 -45.74 26.14 -4.21
C PRO A 775 -44.90 27.40 -3.95
N PHE A 776 -43.77 27.28 -3.26
CA PHE A 776 -42.93 28.44 -2.89
C PHE A 776 -41.97 28.89 -3.99
N ASP A 777 -42.00 28.27 -5.17
CA ASP A 777 -41.50 28.89 -6.40
C ASP A 777 -42.22 30.23 -6.67
N ALA A 778 -43.49 30.35 -6.26
CA ALA A 778 -44.21 31.62 -6.22
C ALA A 778 -43.55 32.63 -5.28
N VAL A 779 -43.09 33.76 -5.83
CA VAL A 779 -42.44 34.84 -5.09
C VAL A 779 -43.37 35.42 -4.00
N ALA A 780 -44.68 35.47 -4.25
CA ALA A 780 -45.67 35.97 -3.30
C ALA A 780 -45.70 35.16 -1.99
N LEU A 781 -45.67 33.82 -2.07
CA LEU A 781 -45.65 32.95 -0.89
C LEU A 781 -44.32 33.05 -0.12
N ARG A 782 -43.19 33.22 -0.83
CA ARG A 782 -41.90 33.49 -0.17
C ARG A 782 -41.88 34.86 0.52
N GLU A 783 -42.47 35.87 -0.09
CA GLU A 783 -42.59 37.19 0.51
C GLU A 783 -43.51 37.17 1.74
N GLU A 784 -44.61 36.43 1.69
CA GLU A 784 -45.48 36.23 2.86
C GLU A 784 -44.75 35.50 3.99
N LEU A 785 -43.99 34.44 3.68
CA LEU A 785 -43.14 33.76 4.67
C LEU A 785 -42.13 34.73 5.31
N ARG A 786 -41.49 35.60 4.52
CA ARG A 786 -40.56 36.62 5.02
C ARG A 786 -41.26 37.61 5.95
N GLN A 787 -42.43 38.10 5.56
CA GLN A 787 -43.19 39.05 6.37
C GLN A 787 -43.64 38.43 7.69
N ARG A 788 -44.10 37.17 7.67
CA ARG A 788 -44.42 36.40 8.88
C ARG A 788 -43.20 36.27 9.80
N LEU A 789 -42.06 35.81 9.27
CA LEU A 789 -40.85 35.65 10.09
C LEU A 789 -40.32 36.98 10.66
N ASN A 790 -40.55 38.11 10.00
CA ASN A 790 -40.20 39.45 10.51
C ASN A 790 -41.12 39.96 11.64
N GLN A 791 -42.21 39.25 11.95
CA GLN A 791 -43.04 39.54 13.13
C GLN A 791 -42.40 39.02 14.41
N LEU A 792 -41.40 38.14 14.30
CA LEU A 792 -40.66 37.62 15.45
C LEU A 792 -39.77 38.72 16.06
N PRO A 793 -39.75 38.87 17.40
CA PRO A 793 -38.90 39.86 18.08
C PRO A 793 -37.43 39.74 17.66
N GLY A 794 -36.87 40.84 17.15
CA GLY A 794 -35.46 40.92 16.75
C GLY A 794 -35.11 40.25 15.42
N VAL A 795 -36.10 39.75 14.66
CA VAL A 795 -35.89 39.18 13.33
C VAL A 795 -36.16 40.23 12.25
N GLN A 796 -35.15 40.54 11.45
CA GLN A 796 -35.28 41.46 10.33
C GLN A 796 -34.63 40.89 9.06
N ILE A 797 -35.45 40.30 8.20
CA ILE A 797 -35.06 39.76 6.91
C ILE A 797 -35.45 40.77 5.83
N ALA A 798 -34.48 41.32 5.11
CA ALA A 798 -34.73 42.25 4.02
C ALA A 798 -35.36 41.57 2.79
N ALA A 799 -36.24 42.27 2.06
CA ALA A 799 -36.91 41.74 0.86
C ALA A 799 -35.93 41.30 -0.25
N ALA A 800 -34.78 41.97 -0.36
CA ALA A 800 -33.72 41.59 -1.30
C ALA A 800 -33.10 40.20 -0.99
N ARG A 801 -33.42 39.56 0.14
CA ARG A 801 -32.90 38.25 0.56
C ARG A 801 -33.82 37.08 0.19
N LEU A 802 -34.90 37.29 -0.57
CA LEU A 802 -35.85 36.25 -1.01
C LEU A 802 -35.26 35.21 -1.99
N THR A 803 -34.03 35.40 -2.45
CA THR A 803 -33.27 34.45 -3.28
C THR A 803 -32.07 33.87 -2.54
N LEU A 804 -31.91 34.20 -1.26
CA LEU A 804 -30.74 33.85 -0.44
C LEU A 804 -31.15 32.99 0.76
N ARG A 805 -30.20 32.72 1.66
CA ARG A 805 -30.42 31.96 2.89
C ARG A 805 -30.18 32.82 4.14
N PRO A 806 -31.02 33.84 4.39
CA PRO A 806 -30.90 34.66 5.59
C PRO A 806 -31.16 33.80 6.83
N GLY A 807 -30.77 34.28 8.00
CA GLY A 807 -31.10 33.60 9.24
C GLY A 807 -31.14 34.56 10.42
N PHE A 808 -31.64 34.06 11.53
CA PHE A 808 -31.73 34.78 12.80
C PHE A 808 -31.24 33.91 13.96
N PRO A 809 -30.85 34.51 15.10
CA PRO A 809 -30.32 33.74 16.23
C PRO A 809 -31.37 32.80 16.86
N LEU A 810 -30.99 31.56 17.20
CA LEU A 810 -31.84 30.61 17.92
C LEU A 810 -32.20 31.09 19.33
N ALA A 811 -31.39 31.98 19.91
CA ALA A 811 -31.67 32.58 21.20
C ALA A 811 -33.02 33.32 21.26
N VAL A 812 -33.56 33.77 20.11
CA VAL A 812 -34.90 34.35 20.00
C VAL A 812 -35.98 33.38 20.50
N LEU A 813 -35.78 32.07 20.34
CA LEU A 813 -36.74 31.05 20.75
C LEU A 813 -36.82 30.84 22.26
N ALA A 814 -35.88 31.39 23.04
CA ALA A 814 -35.96 31.35 24.50
C ALA A 814 -37.18 32.13 25.03
N ASP A 815 -37.59 33.17 24.29
CA ASP A 815 -38.84 33.90 24.54
C ASP A 815 -40.05 33.04 24.13
N ALA A 816 -41.03 32.92 25.02
CA ALA A 816 -42.18 32.05 24.80
C ALA A 816 -43.12 32.58 23.70
N ASP A 817 -43.33 33.89 23.64
CA ASP A 817 -44.23 34.52 22.67
C ASP A 817 -43.61 34.46 21.27
N ALA A 818 -42.29 34.68 21.17
CA ALA A 818 -41.55 34.50 19.91
C ALA A 818 -41.58 33.05 19.41
N ARG A 819 -41.52 32.08 20.33
CA ARG A 819 -41.58 30.65 20.00
C ARG A 819 -42.97 30.24 19.52
N GLU A 820 -44.02 30.72 20.16
CA GLU A 820 -45.41 30.46 19.76
C GLU A 820 -45.71 31.06 18.37
N ALA A 821 -45.31 32.31 18.14
CA ALA A 821 -45.45 32.96 16.83
C ALA A 821 -44.69 32.20 15.72
N LEU A 822 -43.48 31.70 15.99
CA LEU A 822 -42.74 30.90 15.01
C LEU A 822 -43.49 29.60 14.68
N LEU A 823 -44.08 28.93 15.67
CA LEU A 823 -44.84 27.70 15.45
C LEU A 823 -46.07 27.93 14.57
N ASP A 824 -46.78 29.04 14.75
CA ASP A 824 -47.90 29.42 13.88
C ASP A 824 -47.45 29.67 12.44
N HIS A 825 -46.29 30.31 12.26
CA HIS A 825 -45.72 30.55 10.93
C HIS A 825 -45.24 29.26 10.26
N LEU A 826 -44.65 28.34 11.03
CA LEU A 826 -44.26 27.02 10.56
C LEU A 826 -45.48 26.18 10.19
N ARG A 827 -46.57 26.26 10.96
CA ARG A 827 -47.85 25.60 10.63
C ARG A 827 -48.39 26.10 9.28
N TRP A 828 -48.47 27.42 9.11
CA TRP A 828 -48.89 28.01 7.84
C TRP A 828 -48.01 27.51 6.68
N PHE A 829 -46.69 27.48 6.86
CA PHE A 829 -45.78 26.97 5.83
C PHE A 829 -46.07 25.51 5.49
N TYR A 830 -46.26 24.67 6.52
CA TYR A 830 -46.56 23.26 6.34
C TYR A 830 -47.86 23.07 5.55
N ASP A 831 -48.92 23.78 5.91
CA ASP A 831 -50.21 23.71 5.23
C ASP A 831 -50.10 24.12 3.76
N GLN A 832 -49.41 25.24 3.47
CA GLN A 832 -49.16 25.66 2.09
C GLN A 832 -48.36 24.61 1.32
N ALA A 833 -47.36 23.97 1.93
CA ALA A 833 -46.54 22.96 1.28
C ALA A 833 -47.32 21.68 0.89
N GLN A 834 -48.50 21.42 1.50
CA GLN A 834 -49.34 20.27 1.18
C GLN A 834 -50.40 20.55 0.09
N VAL A 835 -50.60 21.81 -0.33
CA VAL A 835 -51.62 22.15 -1.33
C VAL A 835 -51.16 21.67 -2.72
N PRO A 836 -51.95 20.84 -3.45
CA PRO A 836 -51.64 20.44 -4.83
C PRO A 836 -51.66 21.65 -5.77
N ALA A 837 -50.78 21.68 -6.78
CA ALA A 837 -50.83 22.71 -7.80
C ALA A 837 -52.13 22.59 -8.60
N THR A 838 -53.10 23.48 -8.40
CA THR A 838 -54.29 23.54 -9.23
C THR A 838 -53.93 24.11 -10.61
N ASP A 839 -54.21 23.32 -11.66
CA ASP A 839 -54.22 23.75 -13.06
C ASP A 839 -55.26 24.86 -13.25
N GLU A 840 -54.84 26.12 -13.16
CA GLU A 840 -55.65 27.23 -13.67
C GLU A 840 -54.81 28.21 -14.49
N LEU A 841 -55.29 28.39 -15.73
CA LEU A 841 -55.10 29.50 -16.67
C LEU A 841 -53.99 29.37 -17.72
N LEU A 842 -54.22 28.43 -18.66
CA LEU A 842 -54.11 28.71 -20.09
C LEU A 842 -55.48 29.18 -20.62
N VAL A 843 -55.75 30.48 -20.61
CA VAL A 843 -56.72 31.12 -21.54
C VAL A 843 -56.24 32.54 -21.86
N ASP A 844 -56.05 32.75 -23.16
CA ASP A 844 -55.87 33.97 -23.98
C ASP A 844 -54.72 34.97 -23.70
#